data_AF-A0A926T8V0-F1
#
_entry.id   AF-A0A926T8V0-F1
#
_cell.length_a   1.000
_cell.length_b   1.000
_cell.length_c   1.000
_cell.angle_alpha   90.00
_cell.angle_beta   90.00
_cell.angle_gamma   90.00
#
_symmetry.space_group_name_H-M   'P 1'
#
loop_
_entity.id
_entity.type
_entity.pdbx_description
1 polymer ?
#
loop_
_entity_poly.entity_id
_entity_poly.type
_entity_poly.pdbx_seq_one_letter_code
_entity_poly.pdbx_strand_id
1 'polypeptide(L)'
;MMPLFDENLLSFGNQSLNHTPNLLPADAGGALSSGIHPFLPPASGSLPDNPFLGLTESSAGTNQTEEFDSQFFLNVNSLPLKSAVASRPWGQDPLTGSGDLLVGKPADVAAVGEIIFVDTAVEDYQSLVAGIQAGTEVVILNPNRNGTDQISEVLAQKTDISAVHIVSHGERGSLRLGNSTLNLAGITETQQWANALNPDADILIYGCDVASGAQGEAFVEKLRELTGADVAASTDKTGSAIEGGDWLLEYGAGSIETDLAFNEPARSAYDSVFAVINSIGQSTFASNATFGGTLIGGLSGITYNSANNQYYVIADARNIPSSPGPVRFYTFNINVSSGTLAAGGATATGVTLLGNPAPFAANTSDTEGIALAPGGTTAFISSEGVFSGSTPTAQPFINEFNIATGAQTSTVLPIPSKFTATNTTSGIVSNAAFESLSISPSGQFLFTATENALKQDGAVPTASTGTRSRILTYNLATSTAGAEYLYNTQAGNGISEILALDNTTLLVLERSMNPTAGTGSLRLYQASLTGATDISGLNALTGSPTAVRKTLIADFVTSGFPINNFEGMTLGPTLPSGKRSLVLVSDNNYTMTTQVAAFAVNSAPVLDNTGSPTLTAINEDEPVASNTGTLVSTLIGSSITDSDASDAKGIAVTRLSTTNGTWQYSTNSTTWTSLGTPSESAARLLAADANTRIRFIPNANYNGVAGNITFRAWDGTTGTNGAAANITTLGTGGLTSFSTATETASIRVNAVNDAPLLTLPGAQTINQDTNLAISGISTADIDAGTRNLQVTLSANNGTLTFSSLTGLTFSTGDGTADGSMTFAGSLTNINAALANLIYRSHSTYSGIDNINLSVNDLGNIGTGGALTASGFIAVNVTSVN
;
A
#
# COMPACT_ATOMS: atom_id res chain seq x y z
N MET A 1 -21.82 26.40 39.03
CA MET A 1 -21.59 27.80 38.59
C MET A 1 -21.39 27.70 37.08
N MET A 2 -22.31 28.08 36.17
CA MET A 2 -23.30 29.19 36.17
C MET A 2 -22.63 30.55 36.44
N PRO A 3 -22.93 31.60 35.66
CA PRO A 3 -24.27 32.02 35.19
C PRO A 3 -24.55 31.67 33.70
N LEU A 4 -25.79 31.54 33.16
CA LEU A 4 -27.06 32.32 33.27
C LEU A 4 -26.96 33.71 32.57
N PHE A 5 -27.89 34.19 31.74
CA PHE A 5 -29.33 33.90 31.54
C PHE A 5 -29.81 34.25 30.11
N ASP A 6 -30.84 33.54 29.61
CA ASP A 6 -32.10 33.97 28.92
C ASP A 6 -32.19 35.20 27.98
N GLU A 7 -33.19 35.32 27.08
CA GLU A 7 -34.04 34.39 26.29
C GLU A 7 -34.94 35.27 25.35
N ASN A 8 -35.60 34.69 24.34
CA ASN A 8 -36.91 35.08 23.74
C ASN A 8 -37.10 34.35 22.37
N LEU A 9 -37.99 33.35 22.26
CA LEU A 9 -39.42 33.42 21.77
C LEU A 9 -39.56 33.72 20.25
N LEU A 10 -40.30 33.02 19.35
CA LEU A 10 -41.43 32.05 19.35
C LEU A 10 -41.47 31.32 17.95
N SER A 11 -41.63 29.99 17.78
CA SER A 11 -42.84 29.10 17.73
C SER A 11 -43.69 29.03 16.43
N PHE A 12 -44.04 27.79 15.99
CA PHE A 12 -44.98 27.34 14.91
C PHE A 12 -44.56 27.63 13.44
N GLY A 13 -44.89 26.82 12.41
CA GLY A 13 -45.60 25.52 12.27
C GLY A 13 -46.13 25.30 10.82
N ASN A 14 -46.62 24.09 10.46
CA ASN A 14 -47.34 23.72 9.19
C ASN A 14 -46.52 23.67 7.85
N GLN A 15 -46.82 22.89 6.79
CA GLN A 15 -47.79 21.80 6.49
C GLN A 15 -47.26 20.85 5.37
N SER A 16 -47.94 19.70 5.17
CA SER A 16 -47.73 18.76 4.05
C SER A 16 -48.69 19.01 2.87
N LEU A 17 -48.47 18.34 1.72
CA LEU A 17 -49.49 18.15 0.68
C LEU A 17 -49.34 16.80 -0.03
N ASN A 18 -50.46 16.10 -0.22
CA ASN A 18 -50.62 14.88 -1.03
C ASN A 18 -51.19 15.24 -2.41
N HIS A 19 -50.98 14.40 -3.44
CA HIS A 19 -52.00 14.12 -4.46
C HIS A 19 -51.74 12.83 -5.26
N THR A 20 -52.81 12.14 -5.66
CA THR A 20 -52.82 10.92 -6.50
C THR A 20 -53.87 11.09 -7.65
N PRO A 21 -54.19 10.12 -8.54
CA PRO A 21 -53.95 10.26 -9.99
C PRO A 21 -55.23 10.11 -10.88
N ASN A 22 -55.12 10.21 -12.22
CA ASN A 22 -56.10 9.61 -13.16
C ASN A 22 -55.72 9.59 -14.67
N LEU A 23 -55.83 8.39 -15.29
CA LEU A 23 -56.45 7.98 -16.58
C LEU A 23 -55.99 8.47 -17.99
N LEU A 24 -56.28 7.56 -18.96
CA LEU A 24 -55.94 7.42 -20.42
C LEU A 24 -56.81 8.32 -21.37
N PRO A 25 -56.83 8.23 -22.75
CA PRO A 25 -56.20 7.29 -23.72
C PRO A 25 -55.71 7.82 -25.12
N ALA A 26 -55.17 6.89 -25.96
CA ALA A 26 -55.11 6.86 -27.46
C ALA A 26 -54.19 7.89 -28.20
N ASP A 27 -53.71 7.70 -29.46
CA ASP A 27 -53.94 6.67 -30.50
C ASP A 27 -52.77 6.58 -31.55
N ALA A 28 -52.73 5.50 -32.37
CA ALA A 28 -52.09 5.25 -33.69
C ALA A 28 -50.64 5.74 -34.04
N GLY A 29 -49.83 5.05 -34.88
CA GLY A 29 -49.98 3.77 -35.59
C GLY A 29 -48.87 3.52 -36.66
N GLY A 30 -48.77 2.29 -37.19
CA GLY A 30 -47.87 1.88 -38.30
C GLY A 30 -47.00 0.64 -37.98
N ALA A 31 -47.41 -0.60 -38.26
CA ALA A 31 -47.38 -1.30 -39.57
C ALA A 31 -45.93 -1.68 -40.01
N LEU A 32 -45.53 -2.93 -40.29
CA LEU A 32 -46.15 -4.28 -40.37
C LEU A 32 -45.04 -5.33 -39.97
N SER A 33 -45.16 -6.66 -39.97
CA SER A 33 -46.05 -7.61 -40.68
C SER A 33 -46.25 -8.97 -39.93
N SER A 34 -46.46 -10.04 -40.70
CA SER A 34 -46.75 -11.47 -40.42
C SER A 34 -45.53 -12.38 -40.18
N GLY A 35 -45.61 -13.55 -39.53
CA GLY A 35 -46.72 -14.22 -38.82
C GLY A 35 -46.67 -15.77 -38.80
N ILE A 36 -47.37 -16.39 -37.84
CA ILE A 36 -47.95 -17.78 -37.84
C ILE A 36 -47.02 -19.01 -37.49
N HIS A 37 -46.89 -19.31 -36.18
CA HIS A 37 -47.47 -20.46 -35.40
C HIS A 37 -47.75 -21.87 -36.04
N PRO A 38 -47.96 -22.98 -35.25
CA PRO A 38 -47.22 -23.58 -34.10
C PRO A 38 -47.25 -25.17 -34.04
N PHE A 39 -46.90 -25.81 -32.88
CA PHE A 39 -47.07 -27.26 -32.48
C PHE A 39 -46.15 -28.34 -33.14
N LEU A 40 -45.70 -29.48 -32.57
CA LEU A 40 -45.98 -30.35 -31.36
C LEU A 40 -44.68 -31.17 -30.94
N PRO A 41 -44.62 -31.87 -29.77
CA PRO A 41 -43.56 -32.82 -29.31
C PRO A 41 -44.07 -34.31 -29.24
N PRO A 42 -43.49 -35.32 -28.51
CA PRO A 42 -42.09 -35.81 -28.25
C PRO A 42 -41.89 -37.35 -28.51
N ALA A 43 -40.79 -37.96 -27.95
CA ALA A 43 -40.50 -39.41 -27.73
C ALA A 43 -39.82 -40.20 -28.90
N SER A 44 -39.10 -41.34 -28.74
CA SER A 44 -38.90 -42.30 -27.62
C SER A 44 -37.67 -43.26 -27.78
N GLY A 45 -37.09 -43.77 -26.67
CA GLY A 45 -36.32 -45.04 -26.57
C GLY A 45 -34.80 -45.00 -26.85
N SER A 46 -33.93 -45.89 -26.32
CA SER A 46 -34.07 -46.92 -25.26
C SER A 46 -32.68 -47.44 -24.79
N LEU A 47 -32.54 -47.80 -23.51
CA LEU A 47 -31.42 -48.57 -22.89
C LEU A 47 -31.38 -50.05 -23.39
N PRO A 48 -30.32 -50.90 -23.21
CA PRO A 48 -29.53 -51.05 -21.96
C PRO A 48 -28.03 -51.47 -22.00
N ASP A 49 -27.43 -51.45 -20.80
CA ASP A 49 -26.37 -52.31 -20.20
C ASP A 49 -25.09 -52.76 -20.96
N ASN A 50 -23.94 -52.27 -20.47
CA ASN A 50 -22.81 -53.00 -19.83
C ASN A 50 -22.23 -54.32 -20.42
N PRO A 51 -20.99 -54.77 -20.06
CA PRO A 51 -19.87 -54.10 -19.34
C PRO A 51 -18.47 -54.40 -19.97
N PHE A 52 -17.40 -54.17 -19.18
CA PHE A 52 -16.05 -54.80 -19.22
C PHE A 52 -14.83 -54.11 -19.89
N LEU A 53 -13.83 -53.88 -19.02
CA LEU A 53 -12.36 -54.02 -19.13
C LEU A 53 -11.67 -53.92 -20.51
N GLY A 54 -10.53 -53.23 -20.51
CA GLY A 54 -9.34 -53.82 -21.13
C GLY A 54 -8.33 -52.83 -21.70
N LEU A 55 -7.23 -52.66 -20.96
CA LEU A 55 -5.86 -52.43 -21.44
C LEU A 55 -5.63 -52.83 -22.92
N THR A 56 -4.94 -52.01 -23.71
CA THR A 56 -3.51 -52.23 -24.04
C THR A 56 -2.91 -51.10 -24.88
N GLU A 57 -1.58 -51.04 -24.87
CA GLU A 57 -0.74 -50.06 -25.57
C GLU A 57 -0.66 -50.28 -27.10
N SER A 58 0.20 -49.49 -27.74
CA SER A 58 0.75 -49.65 -29.10
C SER A 58 -0.17 -49.22 -30.26
N SER A 59 0.32 -48.62 -31.34
CA SER A 59 1.66 -48.06 -31.61
C SER A 59 1.67 -47.21 -32.90
N ALA A 60 2.67 -46.33 -32.99
CA ALA A 60 3.40 -45.96 -34.21
C ALA A 60 2.70 -45.28 -35.40
N GLY A 61 3.39 -44.25 -35.90
CA GLY A 61 3.35 -43.82 -37.31
C GLY A 61 2.39 -42.66 -37.61
N THR A 62 2.73 -41.71 -38.49
CA THR A 62 4.00 -41.48 -39.21
C THR A 62 4.02 -40.01 -39.67
N ASN A 63 5.21 -39.42 -39.78
CA ASN A 63 5.38 -38.12 -40.43
C ASN A 63 4.91 -38.17 -41.90
N GLN A 64 4.19 -37.13 -42.35
CA GLN A 64 4.48 -36.51 -43.64
C GLN A 64 4.43 -34.98 -43.53
N THR A 65 5.47 -34.36 -44.05
CA THR A 65 5.65 -32.92 -44.25
C THR A 65 5.25 -32.56 -45.68
N GLU A 66 4.58 -31.42 -45.89
CA GLU A 66 4.72 -30.65 -47.13
C GLU A 66 4.96 -29.17 -46.80
N GLU A 67 5.81 -28.54 -47.62
CA GLU A 67 6.28 -27.17 -47.50
C GLU A 67 5.26 -26.18 -48.11
N PHE A 68 5.36 -24.88 -47.79
CA PHE A 68 5.75 -23.86 -48.78
C PHE A 68 6.09 -22.52 -48.10
N ASP A 69 7.12 -21.85 -48.62
CA ASP A 69 7.80 -20.67 -48.04
C ASP A 69 7.33 -19.34 -48.66
N SER A 70 7.39 -18.24 -47.90
CA SER A 70 7.78 -16.90 -48.42
C SER A 70 8.11 -15.88 -47.31
N GLN A 71 9.34 -15.98 -46.77
CA GLN A 71 10.33 -14.88 -46.63
C GLN A 71 9.92 -13.49 -46.06
N PHE A 72 10.63 -13.02 -45.01
CA PHE A 72 11.74 -12.03 -45.12
C PHE A 72 12.49 -11.79 -43.77
N PHE A 73 13.80 -12.13 -43.70
CA PHE A 73 14.96 -11.50 -42.99
C PHE A 73 14.80 -10.86 -41.57
N LEU A 74 15.66 -11.01 -40.54
CA LEU A 74 17.01 -11.59 -40.28
C LEU A 74 17.05 -12.14 -38.83
N ASN A 75 17.47 -13.37 -38.52
CA ASN A 75 18.85 -13.91 -38.41
C ASN A 75 19.66 -13.50 -37.15
N VAL A 76 19.58 -14.33 -36.09
CA VAL A 76 20.73 -14.67 -35.22
C VAL A 76 20.74 -16.17 -34.90
N ASN A 77 21.93 -16.78 -35.00
CA ASN A 77 22.27 -18.18 -34.70
C ASN A 77 22.43 -18.41 -33.16
N SER A 78 22.40 -19.62 -32.56
CA SER A 78 21.92 -20.95 -33.00
C SER A 78 22.04 -22.00 -31.86
N LEU A 79 20.92 -22.68 -31.50
CA LEU A 79 20.81 -24.11 -31.09
C LEU A 79 21.58 -24.66 -29.83
N PRO A 80 21.17 -25.81 -29.25
CA PRO A 80 19.82 -26.16 -28.80
C PRO A 80 19.77 -26.86 -27.41
N LEU A 81 18.63 -26.74 -26.71
CA LEU A 81 18.32 -27.58 -25.55
C LEU A 81 17.96 -29.02 -25.95
N LYS A 82 18.43 -30.01 -25.17
CA LYS A 82 17.84 -31.36 -25.09
C LYS A 82 17.78 -31.83 -23.65
N SER A 83 16.61 -31.69 -23.03
CA SER A 83 16.29 -32.29 -21.74
C SER A 83 16.09 -33.81 -21.88
N ALA A 84 16.82 -34.59 -21.08
CA ALA A 84 16.55 -36.01 -20.89
C ALA A 84 16.32 -36.26 -19.39
N VAL A 85 15.05 -36.25 -18.97
CA VAL A 85 14.67 -36.60 -17.60
C VAL A 85 14.68 -38.13 -17.47
N ALA A 86 15.49 -38.64 -16.54
CA ALA A 86 15.54 -40.07 -16.22
C ALA A 86 15.17 -40.29 -14.75
N SER A 87 13.91 -40.67 -14.51
CA SER A 87 13.42 -41.08 -13.19
C SER A 87 14.14 -42.34 -12.68
N ARG A 88 14.49 -42.38 -11.39
CA ARG A 88 14.86 -43.61 -10.68
C ARG A 88 14.11 -43.73 -9.34
N PRO A 89 13.83 -44.95 -8.84
CA PRO A 89 12.82 -45.18 -7.81
C PRO A 89 13.40 -45.19 -6.39
N TRP A 90 12.54 -44.92 -5.41
CA TRP A 90 12.82 -45.03 -3.98
C TRP A 90 13.10 -46.49 -3.55
N GLY A 91 14.10 -46.68 -2.69
CA GLY A 91 14.35 -47.90 -1.93
C GLY A 91 14.70 -47.55 -0.47
N GLN A 92 14.28 -48.40 0.47
CA GLN A 92 14.38 -48.13 1.91
C GLN A 92 15.68 -48.71 2.53
N ASP A 93 16.27 -47.99 3.49
CA ASP A 93 16.52 -48.49 4.86
C ASP A 93 16.86 -47.30 5.80
N PRO A 94 16.67 -47.40 7.13
CA PRO A 94 16.77 -46.25 8.06
C PRO A 94 18.17 -46.10 8.66
N LEU A 95 18.56 -44.87 8.99
CA LEU A 95 19.74 -44.60 9.83
C LEU A 95 19.39 -43.77 11.06
N THR A 96 19.59 -44.40 12.21
CA THR A 96 19.48 -43.82 13.55
C THR A 96 20.74 -43.03 13.92
N GLY A 97 20.55 -41.79 14.38
CA GLY A 97 21.39 -41.07 15.35
C GLY A 97 22.92 -41.22 15.32
N SER A 98 23.59 -40.22 14.76
CA SER A 98 24.75 -39.54 15.36
C SER A 98 24.95 -38.21 14.65
N GLY A 99 25.26 -37.14 15.39
CA GLY A 99 25.65 -35.88 14.76
C GLY A 99 27.07 -35.99 14.22
N ASP A 100 27.27 -35.64 12.94
CA ASP A 100 28.58 -35.35 12.37
C ASP A 100 28.42 -34.40 11.17
N LEU A 101 29.42 -33.55 10.93
CA LEU A 101 29.38 -32.51 9.89
C LEU A 101 29.39 -33.13 8.49
N LEU A 102 28.32 -32.93 7.72
CA LEU A 102 28.25 -33.35 6.31
C LEU A 102 28.99 -32.36 5.41
N VAL A 103 30.32 -32.48 5.34
CA VAL A 103 31.12 -31.82 4.30
C VAL A 103 30.90 -32.55 2.96
N GLY A 104 30.28 -31.85 2.01
CA GLY A 104 30.04 -32.36 0.65
C GLY A 104 31.32 -32.61 -0.15
N LYS A 105 31.27 -33.62 -1.03
CA LYS A 105 32.40 -34.06 -1.88
C LYS A 105 32.65 -33.07 -3.04
N PRO A 106 33.91 -32.78 -3.44
CA PRO A 106 34.20 -31.71 -4.39
C PRO A 106 33.79 -32.00 -5.84
N ALA A 107 33.31 -30.96 -6.51
CA ALA A 107 33.32 -30.79 -7.97
C ALA A 107 34.46 -29.81 -8.36
N ASP A 108 34.78 -29.71 -9.65
CA ASP A 108 35.98 -29.02 -10.14
C ASP A 108 36.12 -27.55 -9.71
N VAL A 109 37.38 -27.14 -9.49
CA VAL A 109 37.75 -25.88 -8.84
C VAL A 109 37.51 -24.66 -9.74
N ALA A 110 36.49 -23.88 -9.39
CA ALA A 110 36.44 -22.43 -9.61
C ALA A 110 36.51 -21.73 -8.23
N ALA A 111 36.88 -20.45 -8.20
CA ALA A 111 37.31 -19.77 -6.97
C ALA A 111 36.24 -19.74 -5.87
N VAL A 112 36.65 -20.05 -4.63
CA VAL A 112 35.83 -19.91 -3.42
C VAL A 112 36.16 -18.55 -2.80
N GLY A 113 35.19 -17.64 -2.81
CA GLY A 113 35.33 -16.30 -2.23
C GLY A 113 34.08 -15.83 -1.47
N GLU A 114 32.90 -16.34 -1.80
CA GLU A 114 31.64 -15.91 -1.19
C GLU A 114 31.09 -16.94 -0.20
N ILE A 115 30.40 -16.47 0.83
CA ILE A 115 29.71 -17.30 1.82
C ILE A 115 28.31 -16.74 2.09
N ILE A 116 27.31 -17.62 2.26
CA ILE A 116 25.93 -17.26 2.51
C ILE A 116 25.41 -17.93 3.77
N PHE A 117 24.94 -17.11 4.70
CA PHE A 117 24.29 -17.53 5.94
C PHE A 117 22.78 -17.45 5.74
N VAL A 118 22.12 -18.60 5.73
CA VAL A 118 20.66 -18.71 5.56
C VAL A 118 20.02 -19.04 6.90
N ASP A 119 19.17 -18.14 7.38
CA ASP A 119 18.33 -18.41 8.53
C ASP A 119 17.20 -19.39 8.17
N THR A 120 16.98 -20.38 9.04
CA THR A 120 15.95 -21.41 8.84
C THR A 120 14.54 -20.95 9.22
N ALA A 121 14.41 -19.76 9.81
CA ALA A 121 13.12 -19.09 9.96
C ALA A 121 12.55 -18.62 8.61
N VAL A 122 13.39 -18.35 7.61
CA VAL A 122 12.95 -17.86 6.29
C VAL A 122 12.07 -18.88 5.56
N GLU A 123 11.00 -18.40 4.90
CA GLU A 123 10.05 -19.24 4.15
C GLU A 123 10.82 -20.05 3.12
N ASP A 124 10.44 -21.32 2.93
CA ASP A 124 10.95 -22.18 1.86
C ASP A 124 12.46 -22.02 1.61
N TYR A 125 13.23 -21.88 2.71
CA TYR A 125 14.65 -21.61 2.62
C TYR A 125 15.40 -22.73 1.89
N GLN A 126 14.81 -23.93 1.82
CA GLN A 126 15.31 -25.05 1.04
C GLN A 126 15.27 -24.77 -0.48
N SER A 127 14.21 -24.16 -0.99
CA SER A 127 14.12 -23.72 -2.39
C SER A 127 15.04 -22.52 -2.67
N LEU A 128 15.15 -21.58 -1.72
CA LEU A 128 16.16 -20.52 -1.79
C LEU A 128 17.58 -21.10 -1.84
N VAL A 129 17.90 -22.07 -0.98
CA VAL A 129 19.20 -22.77 -0.95
C VAL A 129 19.48 -23.55 -2.23
N ALA A 130 18.47 -24.20 -2.81
CA ALA A 130 18.58 -24.81 -4.15
C ALA A 130 18.75 -23.78 -5.27
N GLY A 131 18.42 -22.51 -5.01
CA GLY A 131 18.55 -21.36 -5.88
C GLY A 131 19.86 -20.57 -5.78
N ILE A 132 20.74 -20.93 -4.84
CA ILE A 132 22.00 -20.20 -4.61
C ILE A 132 22.94 -20.32 -5.82
N GLN A 133 23.65 -19.25 -6.15
CA GLN A 133 24.62 -19.22 -7.24
C GLN A 133 25.78 -20.21 -7.03
N ALA A 134 26.31 -20.76 -8.13
CA ALA A 134 27.39 -21.73 -8.06
C ALA A 134 28.73 -21.06 -7.71
N GLY A 135 29.28 -21.38 -6.53
CA GLY A 135 30.54 -20.83 -6.03
C GLY A 135 30.44 -20.30 -4.60
N THR A 136 29.23 -19.96 -4.15
CA THR A 136 28.94 -19.47 -2.80
C THR A 136 28.88 -20.63 -1.78
N GLU A 137 29.62 -20.53 -0.68
CA GLU A 137 29.57 -21.53 0.40
C GLU A 137 28.32 -21.34 1.27
N VAL A 138 27.48 -22.38 1.43
CA VAL A 138 26.20 -22.28 2.15
C VAL A 138 26.34 -22.71 3.61
N VAL A 139 25.92 -21.85 4.53
CA VAL A 139 25.82 -22.10 5.97
C VAL A 139 24.37 -21.94 6.41
N ILE A 140 23.80 -22.98 7.01
CA ILE A 140 22.43 -22.97 7.54
C ILE A 140 22.48 -22.66 9.04
N LEU A 141 21.84 -21.57 9.47
CA LEU A 141 21.83 -21.16 10.88
C LEU A 141 20.87 -22.02 11.71
N ASN A 142 21.33 -22.48 12.89
CA ASN A 142 20.50 -23.20 13.83
C ASN A 142 19.54 -22.21 14.54
N PRO A 143 18.21 -22.43 14.49
CA PRO A 143 17.23 -21.48 15.03
C PRO A 143 17.21 -21.47 16.57
N ASN A 144 17.93 -22.38 17.23
CA ASN A 144 18.02 -22.47 18.70
C ASN A 144 19.31 -21.87 19.28
N ARG A 145 20.13 -21.20 18.44
CA ARG A 145 21.37 -20.54 18.84
C ARG A 145 21.35 -19.07 18.41
N ASN A 146 22.16 -18.23 19.06
CA ASN A 146 22.40 -16.86 18.62
C ASN A 146 23.01 -16.92 17.21
N GLY A 147 22.41 -16.25 16.23
CA GLY A 147 22.89 -16.26 14.85
C GLY A 147 24.17 -15.45 14.66
N THR A 148 24.33 -14.33 15.36
CA THR A 148 25.57 -13.52 15.33
C THR A 148 26.78 -14.33 15.81
N ASP A 149 26.61 -15.14 16.86
CA ASP A 149 27.65 -16.06 17.35
C ASP A 149 28.00 -17.11 16.29
N GLN A 150 27.00 -17.71 15.64
CA GLN A 150 27.20 -18.73 14.60
C GLN A 150 27.94 -18.20 13.37
N ILE A 151 27.56 -17.01 12.88
CA ILE A 151 28.26 -16.33 11.78
C ILE A 151 29.72 -16.07 12.19
N SER A 152 29.93 -15.56 13.40
CA SER A 152 31.27 -15.27 13.94
C SER A 152 32.14 -16.54 14.07
N GLU A 153 31.58 -17.64 14.58
CA GLU A 153 32.27 -18.94 14.71
C GLU A 153 32.74 -19.51 13.37
N VAL A 154 31.95 -19.30 12.30
CA VAL A 154 32.32 -19.73 10.95
C VAL A 154 33.33 -18.78 10.32
N LEU A 155 33.08 -17.47 10.33
CA LEU A 155 33.98 -16.49 9.72
C LEU A 155 35.36 -16.47 10.40
N ALA A 156 35.46 -16.74 11.70
CA ALA A 156 36.75 -16.89 12.39
C ALA A 156 37.64 -18.05 11.85
N GLN A 157 37.09 -18.93 11.00
CA GLN A 157 37.81 -20.02 10.33
C GLN A 157 38.06 -19.74 8.84
N LYS A 158 37.73 -18.53 8.37
CA LYS A 158 37.86 -18.07 6.98
C LYS A 158 38.85 -16.91 6.87
N THR A 159 39.33 -16.69 5.66
CA THR A 159 40.18 -15.55 5.25
C THR A 159 39.94 -15.30 3.77
N ASP A 160 40.13 -14.06 3.31
CA ASP A 160 40.03 -13.67 1.90
C ASP A 160 38.62 -13.85 1.30
N ILE A 161 37.58 -13.70 2.14
CA ILE A 161 36.17 -13.70 1.71
C ILE A 161 35.86 -12.40 0.97
N SER A 162 35.35 -12.50 -0.25
CA SER A 162 34.92 -11.40 -1.11
C SER A 162 33.45 -11.01 -0.92
N ALA A 163 32.59 -11.90 -0.43
CA ALA A 163 31.23 -11.52 -0.07
C ALA A 163 30.64 -12.36 1.07
N VAL A 164 29.87 -11.71 1.93
CA VAL A 164 29.01 -12.34 2.94
C VAL A 164 27.55 -12.01 2.64
N HIS A 165 26.78 -13.03 2.28
CA HIS A 165 25.34 -12.93 2.12
C HIS A 165 24.65 -13.35 3.43
N ILE A 166 23.66 -12.58 3.90
CA ILE A 166 22.90 -12.87 5.13
C ILE A 166 21.41 -12.85 4.79
N VAL A 167 20.74 -14.00 4.90
CA VAL A 167 19.33 -14.20 4.54
C VAL A 167 18.53 -14.44 5.81
N SER A 168 17.64 -13.51 6.14
CA SER A 168 17.07 -13.38 7.49
C SER A 168 15.85 -12.47 7.47
N HIS A 169 14.94 -12.61 8.42
CA HIS A 169 13.88 -11.62 8.57
C HIS A 169 14.44 -10.29 9.08
N GLY A 170 13.96 -9.20 8.51
CA GLY A 170 14.36 -7.84 8.84
C GLY A 170 13.20 -6.97 9.33
N GLU A 171 13.60 -5.89 9.99
CA GLU A 171 12.81 -4.68 10.23
C GLU A 171 13.81 -3.50 10.32
N ARG A 172 13.32 -2.25 10.46
CA ARG A 172 14.14 -1.04 10.57
C ARG A 172 15.33 -1.17 11.52
N GLY A 173 16.54 -1.27 10.96
CA GLY A 173 17.80 -1.36 11.70
C GLY A 173 17.97 -2.63 12.53
N SER A 174 17.30 -3.73 12.18
CA SER A 174 17.50 -5.03 12.83
C SER A 174 17.35 -6.24 11.88
N LEU A 175 18.02 -7.32 12.25
CA LEU A 175 17.92 -8.66 11.63
C LEU A 175 17.63 -9.71 12.69
N ARG A 176 16.83 -10.72 12.36
CA ARG A 176 16.57 -11.88 13.21
C ARG A 176 17.45 -13.06 12.78
N LEU A 177 18.47 -13.36 13.58
CA LEU A 177 19.46 -14.39 13.29
C LEU A 177 19.42 -15.47 14.38
N GLY A 178 18.95 -16.66 14.00
CA GLY A 178 18.67 -17.78 14.89
C GLY A 178 17.62 -17.43 15.95
N ASN A 179 18.02 -17.45 17.22
CA ASN A 179 17.18 -17.03 18.34
C ASN A 179 17.48 -15.61 18.88
N SER A 180 18.29 -14.83 18.17
CA SER A 180 18.68 -13.47 18.58
C SER A 180 18.30 -12.41 17.54
N THR A 181 18.40 -11.14 17.94
CA THR A 181 18.22 -9.98 17.07
C THR A 181 19.53 -9.21 17.01
N LEU A 182 20.08 -9.06 15.81
CA LEU A 182 21.21 -8.18 15.53
C LEU A 182 20.66 -6.79 15.22
N ASN A 183 21.02 -5.79 16.03
CA ASN A 183 20.65 -4.38 15.87
C ASN A 183 21.77 -3.49 16.42
N LEU A 184 21.62 -2.16 16.35
CA LEU A 184 22.61 -1.20 16.84
C LEU A 184 23.11 -1.41 18.29
N ALA A 185 22.35 -2.07 19.17
CA ALA A 185 22.79 -2.38 20.53
C ALA A 185 23.70 -3.61 20.62
N GLY A 186 23.53 -4.60 19.73
CA GLY A 186 24.35 -5.81 19.64
C GLY A 186 25.45 -5.77 18.55
N ILE A 187 25.40 -4.78 17.65
CA ILE A 187 26.20 -4.74 16.42
C ILE A 187 27.72 -4.80 16.65
N THR A 188 28.22 -4.40 17.81
CA THR A 188 29.66 -4.48 18.14
C THR A 188 30.24 -5.89 18.07
N GLU A 189 29.40 -6.93 18.14
CA GLU A 189 29.81 -8.34 18.00
C GLU A 189 30.28 -8.69 16.57
N THR A 190 29.91 -7.91 15.55
CA THR A 190 30.30 -8.15 14.15
C THR A 190 31.71 -7.65 13.81
N GLN A 191 32.34 -6.84 14.66
CA GLN A 191 33.69 -6.30 14.48
C GLN A 191 34.76 -7.38 14.19
N GLN A 192 34.55 -8.61 14.68
CA GLN A 192 35.46 -9.73 14.45
C GLN A 192 35.34 -10.35 13.05
N TRP A 193 34.25 -10.09 12.31
CA TRP A 193 34.05 -10.58 10.94
C TRP A 193 35.10 -10.01 9.99
N ALA A 194 35.56 -8.77 10.23
CA ALA A 194 36.62 -8.09 9.48
C ALA A 194 37.90 -8.93 9.27
N ASN A 195 38.21 -9.86 10.18
CA ASN A 195 39.40 -10.72 10.06
C ASN A 195 39.28 -11.77 8.93
N ALA A 196 38.06 -12.05 8.47
CA ALA A 196 37.78 -13.03 7.42
C ALA A 196 37.69 -12.40 6.03
N LEU A 197 37.38 -11.11 5.96
CA LEU A 197 37.03 -10.38 4.73
C LEU A 197 38.29 -9.87 4.03
N ASN A 198 38.24 -9.78 2.71
CA ASN A 198 39.24 -9.06 1.94
C ASN A 198 38.92 -7.54 1.90
N PRO A 199 39.83 -6.68 1.38
CA PRO A 199 39.63 -5.23 1.40
C PRO A 199 38.51 -4.69 0.50
N ASP A 200 38.07 -5.49 -0.48
CA ASP A 200 37.06 -5.15 -1.48
C ASP A 200 35.81 -6.02 -1.27
N ALA A 201 35.54 -6.40 -0.01
CA ALA A 201 34.49 -7.35 0.32
C ALA A 201 33.13 -6.68 0.51
N ASP A 202 32.08 -7.39 0.07
CA ASP A 202 30.68 -6.99 0.22
C ASP A 202 29.96 -7.75 1.35
N ILE A 203 28.94 -7.11 1.95
CA ILE A 203 27.94 -7.77 2.80
C ILE A 203 26.54 -7.46 2.26
N LEU A 204 25.88 -8.48 1.69
CA LEU A 204 24.52 -8.36 1.15
C LEU A 204 23.50 -8.94 2.13
N ILE A 205 22.59 -8.10 2.61
CA ILE A 205 21.58 -8.44 3.60
C ILE A 205 20.20 -8.55 2.93
N TYR A 206 19.67 -9.78 2.92
CA TYR A 206 18.34 -10.10 2.41
C TYR A 206 17.38 -10.21 3.60
N GLY A 207 16.76 -9.08 3.96
CA GLY A 207 15.78 -8.95 5.04
C GLY A 207 14.97 -7.67 4.87
N CYS A 208 13.67 -7.64 5.17
CA CYS A 208 12.82 -6.47 4.88
C CYS A 208 13.18 -5.24 5.72
N ASP A 209 13.07 -4.06 5.11
CA ASP A 209 13.14 -2.74 5.73
C ASP A 209 14.43 -2.48 6.57
N VAL A 210 15.49 -3.29 6.43
CA VAL A 210 16.68 -3.27 7.31
C VAL A 210 17.38 -1.91 7.28
N ALA A 211 17.54 -1.32 6.09
CA ALA A 211 18.08 0.01 5.88
C ALA A 211 17.02 1.13 5.90
N SER A 212 15.76 0.83 6.24
CA SER A 212 14.66 1.79 6.14
C SER A 212 14.85 3.01 7.06
N GLY A 213 15.10 4.17 6.44
CA GLY A 213 15.25 5.47 7.11
C GLY A 213 16.45 5.55 8.07
N ALA A 214 16.62 6.70 8.72
CA ALA A 214 17.84 7.07 9.45
C ALA A 214 18.34 6.06 10.50
N GLN A 215 17.46 5.24 11.09
CA GLN A 215 17.86 4.17 12.02
C GLN A 215 18.44 2.95 11.27
N GLY A 216 17.84 2.57 10.13
CA GLY A 216 18.33 1.49 9.28
C GLY A 216 19.61 1.87 8.55
N GLU A 217 19.66 3.08 7.98
CA GLU A 217 20.88 3.66 7.40
C GLU A 217 22.04 3.65 8.41
N ALA A 218 21.78 4.10 9.65
CA ALA A 218 22.78 4.08 10.73
C ALA A 218 23.20 2.66 11.16
N PHE A 219 22.31 1.67 11.07
CA PHE A 219 22.65 0.27 11.31
C PHE A 219 23.60 -0.27 10.24
N VAL A 220 23.29 -0.03 8.96
CA VAL A 220 24.11 -0.48 7.82
C VAL A 220 25.47 0.21 7.79
N GLU A 221 25.52 1.53 7.94
CA GLU A 221 26.77 2.29 8.08
C GLU A 221 27.59 1.81 9.28
N LYS A 222 26.93 1.49 10.41
CA LYS A 222 27.65 0.98 11.58
C LYS A 222 28.19 -0.44 11.36
N LEU A 223 27.51 -1.27 10.56
CA LEU A 223 28.06 -2.57 10.16
C LEU A 223 29.31 -2.38 9.31
N ARG A 224 29.23 -1.54 8.26
CA ARG A 224 30.34 -1.17 7.37
C ARG A 224 31.56 -0.65 8.13
N GLU A 225 31.36 0.27 9.09
CA GLU A 225 32.43 0.78 9.96
C GLU A 225 33.15 -0.31 10.77
N LEU A 226 32.42 -1.35 11.20
CA LEU A 226 32.95 -2.42 12.05
C LEU A 226 33.59 -3.55 11.23
N THR A 227 33.02 -3.90 10.06
CA THR A 227 33.55 -4.98 9.22
C THR A 227 34.64 -4.51 8.27
N GLY A 228 34.64 -3.23 7.88
CA GLY A 228 35.52 -2.68 6.85
C GLY A 228 35.12 -3.09 5.42
N ALA A 229 34.05 -3.86 5.27
CA ALA A 229 33.44 -4.30 4.03
C ALA A 229 32.26 -3.38 3.68
N ASP A 230 32.02 -3.17 2.38
CA ASP A 230 30.88 -2.41 1.89
C ASP A 230 29.57 -3.22 2.08
N VAL A 231 28.44 -2.55 2.31
CA VAL A 231 27.22 -3.23 2.82
C VAL A 231 25.97 -2.78 2.06
N ALA A 232 25.22 -3.75 1.53
CA ALA A 232 23.93 -3.54 0.88
C ALA A 232 22.79 -4.15 1.71
N ALA A 233 21.69 -3.42 1.86
CA ALA A 233 20.45 -3.90 2.46
C ALA A 233 19.24 -3.19 1.85
N SER A 234 18.06 -3.79 1.95
CA SER A 234 16.82 -3.19 1.46
C SER A 234 16.24 -2.15 2.42
N THR A 235 15.41 -1.30 1.87
CA THR A 235 14.74 -0.17 2.50
C THR A 235 13.21 -0.34 2.53
N ASP A 236 12.72 -1.45 1.95
CA ASP A 236 11.34 -1.91 1.96
C ASP A 236 11.27 -3.47 1.98
N LYS A 237 10.16 -4.07 1.52
CA LYS A 237 9.97 -5.51 1.57
C LYS A 237 10.90 -6.24 0.60
N THR A 238 11.77 -7.11 1.08
CA THR A 238 12.56 -8.02 0.23
C THR A 238 11.86 -9.36 0.02
N GLY A 239 11.69 -9.77 -1.24
CA GLY A 239 11.14 -11.06 -1.66
C GLY A 239 10.15 -10.93 -2.83
N SER A 240 8.94 -11.47 -2.63
CA SER A 240 7.93 -11.64 -3.67
C SER A 240 7.25 -10.34 -4.10
N ALA A 241 7.25 -10.08 -5.41
CA ALA A 241 6.47 -9.03 -6.06
C ALA A 241 4.96 -9.15 -5.85
N ILE A 242 4.45 -10.36 -5.57
CA ILE A 242 3.03 -10.60 -5.28
C ILE A 242 2.66 -10.04 -3.91
N GLU A 243 3.52 -10.21 -2.90
CA GLU A 243 3.30 -9.73 -1.53
C GLU A 243 3.86 -8.30 -1.29
N GLY A 244 4.23 -7.63 -2.39
CA GLY A 244 4.59 -6.21 -2.43
C GLY A 244 6.04 -5.90 -2.10
N GLY A 245 6.94 -6.88 -2.24
CA GLY A 245 8.39 -6.69 -2.13
C GLY A 245 9.12 -6.93 -3.45
N ASP A 246 10.44 -6.74 -3.47
CA ASP A 246 11.28 -7.17 -4.59
C ASP A 246 12.67 -7.64 -4.13
N TRP A 247 13.63 -7.83 -5.04
CA TRP A 247 14.95 -8.37 -4.73
C TRP A 247 16.08 -7.33 -4.81
N LEU A 248 15.73 -6.06 -4.88
CA LEU A 248 16.67 -4.95 -4.81
C LEU A 248 17.14 -4.75 -3.35
N LEU A 249 18.33 -4.20 -3.22
CA LEU A 249 18.91 -3.73 -1.96
C LEU A 249 19.23 -2.24 -2.17
N GLU A 250 18.21 -1.39 -2.00
CA GLU A 250 18.25 0.02 -2.45
C GLU A 250 19.33 0.86 -1.75
N TYR A 251 19.75 0.45 -0.55
CA TYR A 251 20.75 1.14 0.24
C TYR A 251 22.06 0.37 0.27
N GLY A 252 23.04 0.88 -0.49
CA GLY A 252 24.44 0.52 -0.39
C GLY A 252 25.22 1.58 0.38
N ALA A 253 25.87 1.17 1.46
CA ALA A 253 26.93 1.94 2.10
C ALA A 253 28.27 1.40 1.56
N GLY A 254 28.86 2.14 0.62
CA GLY A 254 30.04 1.68 -0.13
C GLY A 254 29.80 1.53 -1.63
N SER A 255 30.70 0.83 -2.32
CA SER A 255 30.51 0.36 -3.70
C SER A 255 30.17 -1.13 -3.63
N ILE A 256 29.10 -1.55 -4.30
CA ILE A 256 28.62 -2.94 -4.24
C ILE A 256 28.85 -3.56 -5.62
N GLU A 257 29.80 -4.49 -5.69
CA GLU A 257 30.16 -5.19 -6.93
C GLU A 257 29.59 -6.62 -7.00
N THR A 258 29.20 -7.20 -5.86
CA THR A 258 28.69 -8.57 -5.75
C THR A 258 27.25 -8.70 -6.26
N ASP A 259 27.01 -9.73 -7.07
CA ASP A 259 25.67 -10.11 -7.56
C ASP A 259 24.78 -10.69 -6.45
N LEU A 260 23.45 -10.65 -6.64
CA LEU A 260 22.52 -11.31 -5.72
C LEU A 260 22.77 -12.83 -5.66
N ALA A 261 22.83 -13.39 -4.45
CA ALA A 261 23.12 -14.79 -4.18
C ALA A 261 22.15 -15.79 -4.82
N PHE A 262 20.96 -15.34 -5.24
CA PHE A 262 19.89 -16.19 -5.77
C PHE A 262 19.69 -15.99 -7.27
N ASN A 263 19.63 -17.11 -8.00
CA ASN A 263 19.32 -17.12 -9.43
C ASN A 263 17.87 -16.69 -9.72
N GLU A 264 17.62 -16.23 -10.95
CA GLU A 264 16.31 -15.71 -11.36
C GLU A 264 15.16 -16.71 -11.17
N PRO A 265 15.27 -18.01 -11.54
CA PRO A 265 14.22 -18.99 -11.24
C PRO A 265 13.83 -19.06 -9.76
N ALA A 266 14.79 -19.01 -8.84
CA ALA A 266 14.51 -19.06 -7.40
C ALA A 266 13.84 -17.78 -6.90
N ARG A 267 14.32 -16.62 -7.33
CA ARG A 267 13.72 -15.31 -7.00
C ARG A 267 12.30 -15.14 -7.55
N SER A 268 12.05 -15.65 -8.76
CA SER A 268 10.74 -15.65 -9.41
C SER A 268 9.75 -16.69 -8.84
N ALA A 269 10.23 -17.74 -8.18
CA ALA A 269 9.40 -18.79 -7.57
C ALA A 269 9.14 -18.58 -6.07
N TYR A 270 9.71 -17.53 -5.47
CA TYR A 270 9.58 -17.24 -4.06
C TYR A 270 8.31 -16.42 -3.77
N ASP A 271 7.37 -17.02 -3.03
CA ASP A 271 6.04 -16.49 -2.77
C ASP A 271 5.87 -15.82 -1.38
N SER A 272 6.95 -15.29 -0.79
CA SER A 272 6.87 -14.53 0.47
C SER A 272 7.89 -13.39 0.56
N VAL A 273 7.95 -12.71 1.71
CA VAL A 273 8.86 -11.59 2.01
C VAL A 273 9.48 -11.73 3.40
N PHE A 274 10.73 -11.30 3.55
CA PHE A 274 11.54 -11.45 4.78
C PHE A 274 11.16 -10.50 5.93
N ALA A 275 9.87 -10.36 6.27
CA ALA A 275 9.37 -9.38 7.24
C ALA A 275 9.15 -9.98 8.64
N VAL A 276 9.36 -9.20 9.72
CA VAL A 276 9.08 -9.62 11.10
C VAL A 276 7.72 -9.07 11.57
N ILE A 277 6.83 -9.93 12.11
CA ILE A 277 5.81 -9.46 13.06
C ILE A 277 6.38 -9.49 14.48
N ASN A 278 6.35 -8.35 15.17
CA ASN A 278 6.98 -8.18 16.47
C ASN A 278 6.24 -8.96 17.57
N SER A 279 6.72 -10.16 17.86
CA SER A 279 6.21 -10.98 18.95
C SER A 279 6.60 -10.38 20.30
N ILE A 280 5.60 -10.05 21.11
CA ILE A 280 5.80 -9.53 22.46
C ILE A 280 5.78 -10.65 23.52
N GLY A 281 5.58 -11.91 23.12
CA GLY A 281 5.75 -13.09 23.96
C GLY A 281 4.62 -14.11 23.86
N GLN A 282 4.66 -15.10 24.75
CA GLN A 282 3.70 -16.20 24.77
C GLN A 282 3.51 -16.80 26.17
N SER A 283 2.38 -17.47 26.35
CA SER A 283 2.05 -18.26 27.53
C SER A 283 1.44 -19.60 27.09
N THR A 284 1.80 -20.69 27.75
CA THR A 284 1.38 -22.05 27.37
C THR A 284 0.73 -22.80 28.52
N PHE A 285 -0.13 -23.76 28.18
CA PHE A 285 -0.75 -24.69 29.11
C PHE A 285 -0.45 -26.12 28.65
N ALA A 286 -0.10 -27.00 29.59
CA ALA A 286 0.09 -28.42 29.30
C ALA A 286 -1.21 -29.05 28.76
N SER A 287 -1.10 -30.09 27.92
CA SER A 287 -2.25 -30.77 27.30
C SER A 287 -3.28 -31.34 28.28
N ASN A 288 -2.91 -31.52 29.56
CA ASN A 288 -3.76 -31.97 30.65
C ASN A 288 -4.19 -30.86 31.62
N ALA A 289 -3.94 -29.58 31.31
CA ALA A 289 -4.31 -28.46 32.16
C ALA A 289 -5.84 -28.34 32.28
N THR A 290 -6.35 -28.09 33.49
CA THR A 290 -7.80 -28.00 33.73
C THR A 290 -8.18 -26.74 34.47
N PHE A 291 -9.38 -26.23 34.18
CA PHE A 291 -10.03 -25.16 34.93
C PHE A 291 -11.52 -25.48 35.09
N GLY A 292 -12.07 -25.26 36.30
CA GLY A 292 -13.48 -25.53 36.60
C GLY A 292 -13.94 -26.97 36.32
N GLY A 293 -13.03 -27.96 36.39
CA GLY A 293 -13.32 -29.37 36.07
C GLY A 293 -13.34 -29.71 34.58
N THR A 294 -12.88 -28.79 33.71
CA THR A 294 -12.84 -28.96 32.24
C THR A 294 -11.42 -28.77 31.70
N LEU A 295 -11.10 -29.36 30.54
CA LEU A 295 -9.77 -29.34 29.93
C LEU A 295 -9.52 -28.05 29.13
N ILE A 296 -8.44 -27.34 29.43
CA ILE A 296 -8.02 -26.11 28.72
C ILE A 296 -7.36 -26.52 27.39
N GLY A 297 -8.18 -26.66 26.36
CA GLY A 297 -7.81 -27.06 25.01
C GLY A 297 -9.01 -26.88 24.08
N GLY A 298 -8.83 -27.13 22.79
CA GLY A 298 -9.87 -26.89 21.79
C GLY A 298 -10.10 -25.42 21.47
N LEU A 299 -9.16 -24.49 21.75
CA LEU A 299 -9.43 -23.05 21.77
C LEU A 299 -9.55 -22.43 20.35
N SER A 300 -10.72 -22.61 19.74
CA SER A 300 -11.02 -22.20 18.36
C SER A 300 -11.23 -20.69 18.16
N GLY A 301 -11.61 -19.91 19.18
CA GLY A 301 -11.98 -18.51 19.00
C GLY A 301 -11.78 -17.65 20.26
N ILE A 302 -11.52 -16.34 20.08
CA ILE A 302 -11.29 -15.40 21.20
C ILE A 302 -11.84 -14.00 20.92
N THR A 303 -12.43 -13.37 21.94
CA THR A 303 -12.87 -11.98 21.88
C THR A 303 -12.47 -11.20 23.14
N TYR A 304 -12.11 -9.92 22.98
CA TYR A 304 -11.65 -9.05 24.06
C TYR A 304 -12.73 -8.08 24.56
N ASN A 305 -12.92 -8.02 25.88
CA ASN A 305 -13.77 -7.06 26.57
C ASN A 305 -12.93 -5.94 27.20
N SER A 306 -12.87 -4.80 26.53
CA SER A 306 -12.11 -3.63 26.98
C SER A 306 -12.68 -2.97 28.24
N ALA A 307 -13.95 -3.20 28.59
CA ALA A 307 -14.58 -2.57 29.75
C ALA A 307 -14.10 -3.16 31.10
N ASN A 308 -13.60 -4.40 31.10
CA ASN A 308 -13.12 -5.10 32.29
C ASN A 308 -11.75 -5.78 32.09
N ASN A 309 -11.12 -5.59 30.93
CA ASN A 309 -9.85 -6.20 30.54
C ASN A 309 -9.85 -7.74 30.65
N GLN A 310 -10.94 -8.37 30.19
CA GLN A 310 -11.08 -9.83 30.11
C GLN A 310 -11.15 -10.31 28.67
N TYR A 311 -10.78 -11.56 28.45
CA TYR A 311 -10.93 -12.25 27.17
C TYR A 311 -11.91 -13.40 27.35
N TYR A 312 -12.78 -13.64 26.37
CA TYR A 312 -13.64 -14.82 26.34
C TYR A 312 -13.16 -15.73 25.21
N VAL A 313 -12.87 -16.98 25.54
CA VAL A 313 -12.22 -17.95 24.64
C VAL A 313 -13.11 -19.17 24.51
N ILE A 314 -13.75 -19.35 23.35
CA ILE A 314 -14.60 -20.51 23.06
C ILE A 314 -13.72 -21.73 22.81
N ALA A 315 -14.27 -22.92 23.10
CA ALA A 315 -13.60 -24.18 22.78
C ALA A 315 -14.49 -25.07 21.90
N ASP A 316 -13.95 -25.68 20.83
CA ASP A 316 -14.61 -26.82 20.16
C ASP A 316 -14.67 -27.98 21.16
N ALA A 317 -15.81 -28.11 21.82
CA ALA A 317 -16.07 -29.10 22.86
C ALA A 317 -17.38 -29.84 22.60
N ARG A 318 -17.30 -30.94 21.84
CA ARG A 318 -18.45 -31.80 21.48
C ARG A 318 -18.97 -32.72 22.59
N ASN A 319 -18.32 -32.78 23.76
CA ASN A 319 -18.62 -33.70 24.86
C ASN A 319 -18.54 -35.19 24.46
N ILE A 320 -17.49 -35.54 23.70
CA ILE A 320 -17.14 -36.89 23.24
C ILE A 320 -15.69 -37.23 23.60
N PRO A 321 -15.23 -38.49 23.54
CA PRO A 321 -13.87 -38.85 23.96
C PRO A 321 -12.73 -38.13 23.22
N SER A 322 -12.93 -37.73 21.95
CA SER A 322 -11.96 -36.99 21.13
C SER A 322 -12.05 -35.46 21.28
N SER A 323 -13.15 -34.93 21.82
CA SER A 323 -13.38 -33.51 22.08
C SER A 323 -14.13 -33.39 23.42
N PRO A 324 -13.40 -33.46 24.55
CA PRO A 324 -13.95 -33.83 25.85
C PRO A 324 -14.60 -32.67 26.60
N GLY A 325 -15.61 -33.02 27.39
CA GLY A 325 -16.35 -32.12 28.28
C GLY A 325 -17.43 -31.30 27.56
N PRO A 326 -18.35 -30.67 28.32
CA PRO A 326 -19.44 -29.87 27.76
C PRO A 326 -18.94 -28.67 26.94
N VAL A 327 -19.78 -28.25 25.98
CA VAL A 327 -19.62 -27.00 25.21
C VAL A 327 -19.47 -25.82 26.17
N ARG A 328 -18.42 -25.03 26.00
CA ARG A 328 -17.98 -24.04 26.99
C ARG A 328 -17.10 -22.97 26.37
N PHE A 329 -17.09 -21.78 26.98
CA PHE A 329 -16.00 -20.83 26.82
C PHE A 329 -15.34 -20.54 28.17
N TYR A 330 -14.09 -20.11 28.13
CA TYR A 330 -13.31 -19.68 29.27
C TYR A 330 -13.25 -18.15 29.37
N THR A 331 -13.16 -17.62 30.58
CA THR A 331 -12.76 -16.23 30.82
C THR A 331 -11.28 -16.20 31.14
N PHE A 332 -10.49 -15.51 30.34
CA PHE A 332 -9.05 -15.36 30.48
C PHE A 332 -8.66 -13.95 30.93
N ASN A 333 -7.60 -13.87 31.72
CA ASN A 333 -6.78 -12.66 31.88
C ASN A 333 -5.46 -12.89 31.14
N ILE A 334 -5.13 -12.02 30.19
CA ILE A 334 -3.91 -12.07 29.37
C ILE A 334 -3.19 -10.75 29.61
N ASN A 335 -2.12 -10.79 30.40
CA ASN A 335 -1.42 -9.58 30.82
C ASN A 335 -0.31 -9.21 29.82
N VAL A 336 -0.53 -8.10 29.12
CA VAL A 336 0.42 -7.46 28.19
C VAL A 336 0.82 -6.04 28.63
N SER A 337 0.49 -5.63 29.87
CA SER A 337 0.60 -4.22 30.30
C SER A 337 2.04 -3.70 30.38
N SER A 338 3.03 -4.58 30.42
CA SER A 338 4.47 -4.25 30.35
C SER A 338 4.97 -4.02 28.92
N GLY A 339 4.12 -4.14 27.90
CA GLY A 339 4.54 -4.25 26.50
C GLY A 339 4.97 -5.67 26.12
N THR A 340 4.84 -6.65 27.02
CA THR A 340 5.26 -8.05 26.83
C THR A 340 4.28 -9.03 27.45
N LEU A 341 4.16 -10.23 26.86
CA LEU A 341 3.45 -11.38 27.43
C LEU A 341 4.46 -12.36 28.02
N ALA A 342 4.60 -12.33 29.35
CA ALA A 342 5.45 -13.26 30.08
C ALA A 342 4.90 -14.70 30.04
N ALA A 343 5.78 -15.69 30.21
CA ALA A 343 5.38 -17.08 30.42
C ALA A 343 4.47 -17.21 31.66
N GLY A 344 3.28 -17.78 31.50
CA GLY A 344 2.24 -17.81 32.55
C GLY A 344 1.42 -16.51 32.66
N GLY A 345 1.65 -15.53 31.78
CA GLY A 345 0.93 -14.26 31.75
C GLY A 345 -0.49 -14.36 31.18
N ALA A 346 -0.86 -15.49 30.57
CA ALA A 346 -2.24 -15.84 30.26
C ALA A 346 -2.76 -16.83 31.31
N THR A 347 -3.93 -16.55 31.90
CA THR A 347 -4.53 -17.38 32.96
C THR A 347 -6.04 -17.50 32.77
N ALA A 348 -6.56 -18.73 32.89
CA ALA A 348 -8.00 -18.96 33.00
C ALA A 348 -8.50 -18.51 34.39
N THR A 349 -9.59 -17.74 34.41
CA THR A 349 -10.20 -17.12 35.59
C THR A 349 -11.68 -17.46 35.75
N GLY A 350 -12.32 -17.95 34.70
CA GLY A 350 -13.70 -18.40 34.68
C GLY A 350 -13.95 -19.46 33.59
N VAL A 351 -15.04 -20.20 33.71
CA VAL A 351 -15.57 -21.07 32.66
C VAL A 351 -17.09 -21.01 32.69
N THR A 352 -17.70 -20.85 31.51
CA THR A 352 -19.16 -20.79 31.33
C THR A 352 -19.57 -21.92 30.40
N LEU A 353 -20.48 -22.78 30.88
CA LEU A 353 -21.05 -23.87 30.09
C LEU A 353 -22.23 -23.36 29.27
N LEU A 354 -22.28 -23.68 27.98
CA LEU A 354 -23.37 -23.23 27.10
C LEU A 354 -24.59 -24.16 27.17
N GLY A 355 -25.78 -23.58 26.99
CA GLY A 355 -27.07 -24.29 26.96
C GLY A 355 -27.90 -24.17 28.25
N ASN A 356 -27.46 -23.41 29.26
CA ASN A 356 -28.18 -23.25 30.54
C ASN A 356 -29.69 -22.97 30.33
N PRO A 357 -30.61 -23.78 30.90
CA PRO A 357 -30.43 -24.72 32.01
C PRO A 357 -30.04 -26.17 31.65
N ALA A 358 -29.91 -26.53 30.38
CA ALA A 358 -29.58 -27.88 29.94
C ALA A 358 -28.40 -27.86 28.95
N PRO A 359 -27.17 -28.24 29.38
CA PRO A 359 -26.02 -28.27 28.50
C PRO A 359 -26.28 -29.02 27.19
N PHE A 360 -25.63 -28.59 26.11
CA PHE A 360 -25.72 -29.26 24.81
C PHE A 360 -25.50 -30.78 24.93
N ALA A 361 -26.29 -31.54 24.19
CA ALA A 361 -26.13 -32.98 24.12
C ALA A 361 -24.79 -33.34 23.47
N ALA A 362 -24.25 -34.51 23.81
CA ALA A 362 -23.01 -34.98 23.22
C ALA A 362 -23.15 -35.09 21.70
N ASN A 363 -22.15 -34.55 20.98
CA ASN A 363 -22.06 -34.57 19.52
C ASN A 363 -23.21 -33.84 18.79
N THR A 364 -23.74 -32.74 19.36
CA THR A 364 -24.76 -31.89 18.70
C THR A 364 -24.33 -30.44 18.44
N SER A 365 -23.09 -30.07 18.75
CA SER A 365 -22.52 -28.74 18.49
C SER A 365 -21.00 -28.84 18.37
N ASP A 366 -20.45 -28.23 17.32
CA ASP A 366 -19.02 -27.97 17.05
C ASP A 366 -18.86 -26.44 17.11
N THR A 367 -18.23 -25.85 18.11
CA THR A 367 -18.27 -24.38 18.33
C THR A 367 -16.93 -23.70 18.11
N GLU A 368 -16.85 -22.85 17.09
CA GLU A 368 -15.59 -22.27 16.62
C GLU A 368 -15.39 -20.80 16.99
N GLY A 369 -16.25 -19.91 16.48
CA GLY A 369 -16.09 -18.46 16.62
C GLY A 369 -16.82 -17.89 17.84
N ILE A 370 -16.30 -16.78 18.40
CA ILE A 370 -16.96 -16.01 19.46
C ILE A 370 -16.79 -14.50 19.24
N ALA A 371 -17.89 -13.74 19.26
CA ALA A 371 -17.87 -12.28 19.17
C ALA A 371 -18.69 -11.62 20.28
N LEU A 372 -18.08 -10.72 21.04
CA LEU A 372 -18.72 -9.96 22.12
C LEU A 372 -19.79 -9.01 21.56
N ALA A 373 -21.04 -9.18 21.99
CA ALA A 373 -22.13 -8.34 21.53
C ALA A 373 -22.07 -6.92 22.14
N PRO A 374 -22.64 -5.89 21.47
CA PRO A 374 -22.69 -4.53 22.01
C PRO A 374 -23.27 -4.48 23.43
N GLY A 375 -22.54 -3.83 24.34
CA GLY A 375 -22.89 -3.79 25.77
C GLY A 375 -22.22 -4.87 26.63
N GLY A 376 -21.55 -5.87 26.03
CA GLY A 376 -20.60 -6.74 26.72
C GLY A 376 -21.18 -7.74 27.73
N THR A 377 -22.49 -8.01 27.68
CA THR A 377 -23.18 -8.97 28.58
C THR A 377 -23.56 -10.29 27.89
N THR A 378 -23.52 -10.30 26.56
CA THR A 378 -23.81 -11.45 25.69
C THR A 378 -22.70 -11.59 24.64
N ALA A 379 -22.57 -12.78 24.06
CA ALA A 379 -21.68 -13.04 22.93
C ALA A 379 -22.41 -13.89 21.88
N PHE A 380 -22.15 -13.62 20.61
CA PHE A 380 -22.52 -14.51 19.51
C PHE A 380 -21.48 -15.62 19.41
N ILE A 381 -21.94 -16.85 19.20
CA ILE A 381 -21.10 -18.04 19.08
C ILE A 381 -21.57 -18.80 17.83
N SER A 382 -20.63 -19.15 16.96
CA SER A 382 -20.91 -19.94 15.76
C SER A 382 -20.81 -21.43 16.07
N SER A 383 -21.46 -22.22 15.23
CA SER A 383 -21.17 -23.63 15.10
C SER A 383 -21.16 -24.01 13.63
N GLU A 384 -20.19 -24.83 13.22
CA GLU A 384 -20.20 -25.42 11.88
C GLU A 384 -21.28 -26.50 11.70
N GLY A 385 -21.82 -27.02 12.80
CA GLY A 385 -22.73 -28.16 12.80
C GLY A 385 -21.97 -29.48 12.71
N VAL A 386 -22.56 -30.53 13.27
CA VAL A 386 -21.90 -31.83 13.45
C VAL A 386 -22.27 -32.78 12.32
N PHE A 387 -21.31 -33.53 11.80
CA PHE A 387 -21.49 -34.44 10.66
C PHE A 387 -21.24 -35.92 10.99
N SER A 388 -21.89 -36.79 10.22
CA SER A 388 -21.58 -38.21 10.11
C SER A 388 -21.24 -38.52 8.64
N GLY A 389 -19.95 -38.63 8.33
CA GLY A 389 -19.46 -38.61 6.96
C GLY A 389 -19.82 -37.28 6.29
N SER A 390 -20.49 -37.33 5.13
CA SER A 390 -20.94 -36.13 4.40
C SER A 390 -22.34 -35.62 4.80
N THR A 391 -23.01 -36.26 5.77
CA THR A 391 -24.38 -35.94 6.19
C THR A 391 -24.39 -35.18 7.52
N PRO A 392 -25.00 -33.99 7.62
CA PRO A 392 -25.12 -33.28 8.90
C PRO A 392 -26.09 -33.99 9.83
N THR A 393 -25.65 -34.25 11.06
CA THR A 393 -26.48 -34.64 12.20
C THR A 393 -26.95 -33.43 13.02
N ALA A 394 -26.23 -32.31 12.93
CA ALA A 394 -26.69 -30.98 13.35
C ALA A 394 -26.33 -29.97 12.25
N GLN A 395 -27.19 -28.97 12.02
CA GLN A 395 -26.91 -27.89 11.06
C GLN A 395 -26.09 -26.78 11.75
N PRO A 396 -25.30 -25.98 10.99
CA PRO A 396 -24.61 -24.81 11.52
C PRO A 396 -25.58 -23.80 12.12
N PHE A 397 -25.09 -23.00 13.07
CA PHE A 397 -25.84 -21.89 13.68
C PHE A 397 -24.94 -20.71 14.03
N ILE A 398 -25.54 -19.53 14.24
CA ILE A 398 -24.91 -18.40 14.94
C ILE A 398 -25.93 -17.88 15.95
N ASN A 399 -25.70 -18.18 17.23
CA ASN A 399 -26.65 -17.93 18.32
C ASN A 399 -26.02 -17.01 19.37
N GLU A 400 -26.83 -16.20 20.04
CA GLU A 400 -26.38 -15.33 21.13
C GLU A 400 -26.56 -16.01 22.49
N PHE A 401 -25.55 -15.90 23.36
CA PHE A 401 -25.54 -16.45 24.72
C PHE A 401 -25.17 -15.39 25.76
N ASN A 402 -25.80 -15.45 26.93
CA ASN A 402 -25.45 -14.61 28.07
C ASN A 402 -24.14 -15.06 28.72
N ILE A 403 -23.18 -14.14 28.87
CA ILE A 403 -21.80 -14.49 29.28
C ILE A 403 -21.72 -14.99 30.73
N ALA A 404 -22.58 -14.46 31.62
CA ALA A 404 -22.56 -14.81 33.04
C ALA A 404 -23.25 -16.16 33.35
N THR A 405 -24.14 -16.64 32.47
CA THR A 405 -24.98 -17.82 32.73
C THR A 405 -24.83 -18.93 31.71
N GLY A 406 -24.38 -18.64 30.48
CA GLY A 406 -24.35 -19.57 29.37
C GLY A 406 -25.73 -19.91 28.79
N ALA A 407 -26.78 -19.18 29.20
CA ALA A 407 -28.12 -19.33 28.66
C ALA A 407 -28.20 -18.68 27.27
N GLN A 408 -28.80 -19.38 26.30
CA GLN A 408 -29.06 -18.81 24.98
C GLN A 408 -30.15 -17.73 25.08
N THR A 409 -30.01 -16.63 24.36
CA THR A 409 -31.05 -15.59 24.24
C THR A 409 -32.09 -16.00 23.19
N SER A 410 -33.12 -15.18 22.98
CA SER A 410 -34.04 -15.34 21.85
C SER A 410 -33.44 -14.90 20.50
N THR A 411 -32.24 -14.31 20.49
CA THR A 411 -31.58 -13.83 19.28
C THR A 411 -30.87 -14.99 18.58
N VAL A 412 -31.26 -15.22 17.32
CA VAL A 412 -30.66 -16.21 16.43
C VAL A 412 -30.44 -15.54 15.08
N LEU A 413 -29.22 -15.62 14.54
CA LEU A 413 -28.93 -15.09 13.21
C LEU A 413 -29.26 -16.16 12.16
N PRO A 414 -30.07 -15.85 11.14
CA PRO A 414 -30.58 -16.85 10.20
C PRO A 414 -29.49 -17.27 9.20
N ILE A 415 -29.10 -18.54 9.23
CA ILE A 415 -28.17 -19.11 8.25
C ILE A 415 -28.84 -19.17 6.87
N PRO A 416 -28.29 -18.53 5.81
CA PRO A 416 -28.88 -18.62 4.48
C PRO A 416 -28.84 -20.05 3.94
N SER A 417 -29.89 -20.47 3.25
CA SER A 417 -30.09 -21.87 2.84
C SER A 417 -28.95 -22.47 1.99
N LYS A 418 -28.21 -21.64 1.24
CA LYS A 418 -27.03 -22.07 0.46
C LYS A 418 -25.88 -22.64 1.31
N PHE A 419 -25.82 -22.29 2.60
CA PHE A 419 -24.83 -22.80 3.56
C PHE A 419 -25.30 -24.11 4.20
N THR A 420 -26.62 -24.33 4.35
CA THR A 420 -27.12 -25.57 4.93
C THR A 420 -26.74 -26.79 4.08
N ALA A 421 -26.12 -27.79 4.69
CA ALA A 421 -25.75 -29.02 3.99
C ALA A 421 -27.01 -29.85 3.74
N THR A 422 -27.59 -29.71 2.54
CA THR A 422 -28.84 -30.38 2.15
C THR A 422 -28.61 -31.67 1.35
N ASN A 423 -27.41 -31.84 0.78
CA ASN A 423 -27.01 -33.01 0.00
C ASN A 423 -25.48 -33.05 -0.15
N THR A 424 -24.96 -33.98 -0.96
CA THR A 424 -23.52 -34.17 -1.20
C THR A 424 -22.89 -33.11 -2.11
N THR A 425 -23.68 -32.30 -2.81
CA THR A 425 -23.23 -31.33 -3.82
C THR A 425 -23.49 -29.87 -3.45
N SER A 426 -24.15 -29.59 -2.31
CA SER A 426 -24.47 -28.23 -1.88
C SER A 426 -24.43 -28.04 -0.37
N GLY A 427 -24.07 -26.82 0.05
CA GLY A 427 -23.88 -26.43 1.43
C GLY A 427 -22.42 -26.48 1.87
N ILE A 428 -22.21 -26.25 3.16
CA ILE A 428 -20.90 -26.32 3.80
C ILE A 428 -20.26 -27.71 3.70
N VAL A 429 -18.93 -27.73 3.82
CA VAL A 429 -18.11 -28.92 4.06
C VAL A 429 -18.00 -29.12 5.59
N SER A 430 -17.79 -30.36 6.03
CA SER A 430 -17.57 -30.68 7.46
C SER A 430 -16.15 -30.30 7.87
N ASN A 431 -15.96 -29.82 9.10
CA ASN A 431 -14.68 -29.33 9.63
C ASN A 431 -14.08 -28.23 8.73
N ALA A 432 -14.93 -27.31 8.27
CA ALA A 432 -14.62 -26.34 7.21
C ALA A 432 -15.72 -25.27 6.96
N ALA A 433 -16.52 -24.93 7.98
CA ALA A 433 -17.65 -24.01 7.85
C ALA A 433 -17.43 -22.71 8.62
N PHE A 434 -18.36 -22.28 9.50
CA PHE A 434 -18.33 -20.97 10.15
C PHE A 434 -17.32 -20.90 11.31
N GLU A 435 -16.04 -21.04 10.98
CA GLU A 435 -14.90 -20.98 11.92
C GLU A 435 -14.91 -19.67 12.73
N SER A 436 -15.26 -18.58 12.05
CA SER A 436 -14.86 -17.24 12.46
C SER A 436 -16.05 -16.35 12.80
N LEU A 437 -15.88 -15.50 13.81
CA LEU A 437 -16.87 -14.49 14.20
C LEU A 437 -16.22 -13.19 14.66
N SER A 438 -16.68 -12.08 14.07
CA SER A 438 -16.26 -10.76 14.53
C SER A 438 -17.37 -9.73 14.47
N ILE A 439 -17.33 -8.73 15.35
CA ILE A 439 -18.25 -7.59 15.32
C ILE A 439 -17.43 -6.32 15.05
N SER A 440 -17.87 -5.56 14.04
CA SER A 440 -17.30 -4.24 13.72
C SER A 440 -17.22 -3.35 14.98
N PRO A 441 -16.18 -2.52 15.14
CA PRO A 441 -16.09 -1.58 16.27
C PRO A 441 -17.26 -0.59 16.37
N SER A 442 -18.03 -0.39 15.30
CA SER A 442 -19.28 0.40 15.33
C SER A 442 -20.48 -0.33 15.96
N GLY A 443 -20.37 -1.64 16.22
CA GLY A 443 -21.43 -2.48 16.77
C GLY A 443 -22.59 -2.78 15.81
N GLN A 444 -22.51 -2.35 14.55
CA GLN A 444 -23.61 -2.46 13.58
C GLN A 444 -23.61 -3.78 12.81
N PHE A 445 -22.41 -4.29 12.49
CA PHE A 445 -22.23 -5.49 11.67
C PHE A 445 -21.50 -6.58 12.44
N LEU A 446 -22.03 -7.80 12.32
CA LEU A 446 -21.30 -9.04 12.59
C LEU A 446 -20.83 -9.64 11.27
N PHE A 447 -19.62 -10.18 11.27
CA PHE A 447 -18.99 -10.89 10.17
C PHE A 447 -18.77 -12.34 10.57
N THR A 448 -18.84 -13.23 9.59
CA THR A 448 -18.38 -14.62 9.68
C THR A 448 -17.78 -15.01 8.33
N ALA A 449 -16.92 -16.02 8.29
CA ALA A 449 -16.43 -16.59 7.05
C ALA A 449 -16.51 -18.11 7.07
N THR A 450 -16.64 -18.73 5.90
CA THR A 450 -16.41 -20.17 5.77
C THR A 450 -14.91 -20.47 5.72
N GLU A 451 -14.41 -21.53 6.36
CA GLU A 451 -13.00 -21.94 6.21
C GLU A 451 -12.66 -22.12 4.74
N ASN A 452 -13.51 -22.92 4.08
CA ASN A 452 -13.37 -23.36 2.69
C ASN A 452 -14.59 -23.01 1.84
N ALA A 453 -14.51 -23.31 0.54
CA ALA A 453 -15.59 -23.12 -0.41
C ALA A 453 -16.78 -24.01 -0.05
N LEU A 454 -17.99 -23.53 -0.32
CA LEU A 454 -19.17 -24.39 -0.31
C LEU A 454 -19.02 -25.47 -1.40
N LYS A 455 -19.68 -26.61 -1.23
CA LYS A 455 -19.61 -27.76 -2.17
C LYS A 455 -19.93 -27.37 -3.62
N GLN A 456 -20.75 -26.35 -3.83
CA GLN A 456 -21.12 -25.82 -5.15
C GLN A 456 -20.21 -24.70 -5.69
N ASP A 457 -19.24 -24.23 -4.90
CA ASP A 457 -18.41 -23.05 -5.19
C ASP A 457 -16.98 -23.38 -5.64
N GLY A 458 -16.47 -24.56 -5.24
CA GLY A 458 -15.12 -25.01 -5.57
C GLY A 458 -14.72 -26.28 -4.83
N ALA A 459 -13.45 -26.67 -4.99
CA ALA A 459 -12.82 -27.70 -4.16
C ALA A 459 -12.28 -27.10 -2.84
N VAL A 460 -12.02 -27.97 -1.88
CA VAL A 460 -11.16 -27.68 -0.72
C VAL A 460 -9.71 -27.37 -1.19
N PRO A 461 -8.93 -26.59 -0.43
CA PRO A 461 -7.60 -26.18 -0.86
C PRO A 461 -6.65 -27.38 -0.94
N THR A 462 -5.62 -27.25 -1.80
CA THR A 462 -4.54 -28.22 -1.96
C THR A 462 -3.20 -27.50 -1.89
N ALA A 463 -2.09 -28.23 -1.74
CA ALA A 463 -0.75 -27.61 -1.69
C ALA A 463 -0.42 -26.67 -2.87
N SER A 464 -1.15 -26.74 -4.00
CA SER A 464 -0.98 -25.85 -5.16
C SER A 464 -2.21 -25.00 -5.50
N THR A 465 -3.30 -25.07 -4.73
CA THR A 465 -4.52 -24.27 -4.99
C THR A 465 -5.18 -23.79 -3.70
N GLY A 466 -5.58 -22.51 -3.66
CA GLY A 466 -6.38 -21.96 -2.58
C GLY A 466 -7.87 -22.29 -2.72
N THR A 467 -8.67 -21.81 -1.78
CA THR A 467 -10.14 -21.98 -1.74
C THR A 467 -10.87 -20.66 -2.01
N ARG A 468 -12.12 -20.79 -2.48
CA ARG A 468 -13.06 -19.70 -2.79
C ARG A 468 -14.09 -19.55 -1.66
N SER A 469 -13.60 -19.15 -0.50
CA SER A 469 -14.40 -19.01 0.72
C SER A 469 -15.33 -17.79 0.67
N ARG A 470 -16.40 -17.80 1.48
CA ARG A 470 -17.38 -16.70 1.55
C ARG A 470 -17.30 -15.98 2.88
N ILE A 471 -17.17 -14.66 2.85
CA ILE A 471 -17.37 -13.79 4.00
C ILE A 471 -18.84 -13.34 4.00
N LEU A 472 -19.55 -13.57 5.10
CA LEU A 472 -20.93 -13.13 5.34
C LEU A 472 -20.96 -11.91 6.26
N THR A 473 -21.93 -11.04 6.04
CA THR A 473 -22.28 -9.95 6.95
C THR A 473 -23.68 -10.16 7.52
N TYR A 474 -23.90 -9.67 8.74
CA TYR A 474 -25.21 -9.57 9.37
C TYR A 474 -25.38 -8.16 9.93
N ASN A 475 -26.54 -7.54 9.68
CA ASN A 475 -26.93 -6.30 10.35
C ASN A 475 -27.52 -6.67 11.73
N LEU A 476 -26.84 -6.25 12.80
CA LEU A 476 -27.24 -6.60 14.17
C LEU A 476 -28.49 -5.85 14.64
N ALA A 477 -28.78 -4.66 14.11
CA ALA A 477 -30.00 -3.92 14.46
C ALA A 477 -31.27 -4.58 13.91
N THR A 478 -31.17 -5.35 12.82
CA THR A 478 -32.29 -6.11 12.22
C THR A 478 -32.19 -7.63 12.42
N SER A 479 -31.04 -8.14 12.87
CA SER A 479 -30.73 -9.58 12.95
C SER A 479 -30.90 -10.32 11.62
N THR A 480 -30.54 -9.68 10.51
CA THR A 480 -30.66 -10.23 9.15
C THR A 480 -29.30 -10.36 8.47
N ALA A 481 -29.11 -11.43 7.69
CA ALA A 481 -27.99 -11.55 6.78
C ALA A 481 -27.98 -10.39 5.76
N GLY A 482 -26.78 -9.93 5.42
CA GLY A 482 -26.51 -8.82 4.50
C GLY A 482 -25.76 -9.28 3.25
N ALA A 483 -24.78 -8.48 2.83
CA ALA A 483 -23.90 -8.81 1.71
C ALA A 483 -23.02 -10.04 2.01
N GLU A 484 -22.66 -10.74 0.94
CA GLU A 484 -21.66 -11.80 0.94
C GLU A 484 -20.49 -11.41 0.02
N TYR A 485 -19.25 -11.78 0.35
CA TYR A 485 -18.07 -11.45 -0.44
C TYR A 485 -17.20 -12.67 -0.73
N LEU A 486 -16.66 -12.75 -1.96
CA LEU A 486 -15.71 -13.79 -2.34
C LEU A 486 -14.32 -13.47 -1.75
N TYR A 487 -13.79 -14.39 -0.95
CA TYR A 487 -12.41 -14.37 -0.51
C TYR A 487 -11.64 -15.54 -1.15
N ASN A 488 -10.46 -15.26 -1.73
CA ASN A 488 -9.57 -16.30 -2.23
C ASN A 488 -8.37 -16.44 -1.27
N THR A 489 -8.19 -17.61 -0.67
CA THR A 489 -7.00 -17.91 0.16
C THR A 489 -5.77 -18.17 -0.70
N GLN A 490 -4.59 -18.16 -0.09
CA GLN A 490 -3.37 -18.71 -0.71
C GLN A 490 -3.46 -20.24 -0.86
N ALA A 491 -2.56 -20.80 -1.68
CA ALA A 491 -2.45 -22.24 -1.86
C ALA A 491 -2.29 -22.98 -0.53
N GLY A 492 -3.04 -24.07 -0.34
CA GLY A 492 -2.98 -24.92 0.85
C GLY A 492 -3.71 -24.40 2.08
N ASN A 493 -4.27 -23.18 2.04
CA ASN A 493 -4.86 -22.52 3.22
C ASN A 493 -6.38 -22.44 3.18
N GLY A 494 -7.00 -22.57 4.36
CA GLY A 494 -8.36 -22.10 4.67
C GLY A 494 -8.34 -20.79 5.47
N ILE A 495 -9.51 -20.22 5.75
CA ILE A 495 -9.67 -19.11 6.71
C ILE A 495 -9.92 -19.68 8.11
N SER A 496 -9.02 -19.48 9.07
CA SER A 496 -9.27 -19.89 10.46
C SER A 496 -9.99 -18.82 11.28
N GLU A 497 -9.66 -17.53 11.12
CA GLU A 497 -10.32 -16.43 11.85
C GLU A 497 -10.48 -15.16 11.02
N ILE A 498 -11.43 -14.32 11.40
CA ILE A 498 -11.55 -12.94 10.93
C ILE A 498 -11.71 -11.97 12.10
N LEU A 499 -11.18 -10.76 11.97
CA LEU A 499 -11.35 -9.70 12.96
C LEU A 499 -11.69 -8.36 12.29
N ALA A 500 -12.86 -7.79 12.57
CA ALA A 500 -13.27 -6.53 11.98
C ALA A 500 -12.50 -5.34 12.57
N LEU A 501 -11.79 -4.60 11.72
CA LEU A 501 -11.12 -3.35 12.07
C LEU A 501 -12.04 -2.15 11.87
N ASP A 502 -12.91 -2.21 10.86
CA ASP A 502 -14.01 -1.26 10.64
C ASP A 502 -15.21 -1.98 9.98
N ASN A 503 -16.11 -1.27 9.30
CA ASN A 503 -17.29 -1.85 8.63
C ASN A 503 -16.96 -2.48 7.26
N THR A 504 -15.74 -2.31 6.76
CA THR A 504 -15.27 -2.65 5.40
C THR A 504 -13.86 -3.24 5.37
N THR A 505 -13.11 -3.17 6.48
CA THR A 505 -11.77 -3.74 6.63
C THR A 505 -11.75 -4.80 7.72
N LEU A 506 -11.24 -5.99 7.37
CA LEU A 506 -11.05 -7.12 8.26
C LEU A 506 -9.56 -7.48 8.34
N LEU A 507 -9.13 -8.08 9.43
CA LEU A 507 -8.03 -9.04 9.40
C LEU A 507 -8.58 -10.42 9.08
N VAL A 508 -7.80 -11.24 8.40
CA VAL A 508 -8.08 -12.63 8.07
C VAL A 508 -6.85 -13.45 8.41
N LEU A 509 -7.01 -14.44 9.27
CA LEU A 509 -5.99 -15.44 9.56
C LEU A 509 -6.17 -16.61 8.59
N GLU A 510 -5.19 -16.81 7.71
CA GLU A 510 -5.13 -17.95 6.80
C GLU A 510 -4.21 -19.02 7.35
N ARG A 511 -4.63 -20.28 7.28
CA ARG A 511 -3.93 -21.42 7.90
C ARG A 511 -3.94 -22.64 7.00
N SER A 512 -2.80 -23.32 6.87
CA SER A 512 -2.75 -24.66 6.25
C SER A 512 -3.13 -25.74 7.24
N MET A 513 -3.61 -26.91 6.79
CA MET A 513 -4.07 -28.00 7.68
C MET A 513 -3.09 -28.40 8.79
N ASN A 514 -1.77 -28.35 8.55
CA ASN A 514 -0.74 -28.68 9.55
C ASN A 514 0.27 -27.53 9.71
N PRO A 515 -0.05 -26.47 10.48
CA PRO A 515 0.76 -25.26 10.62
C PRO A 515 1.94 -25.46 11.60
N THR A 516 2.74 -26.50 11.40
CA THR A 516 3.97 -26.73 12.18
C THR A 516 5.18 -26.18 11.43
N ALA A 517 6.14 -25.63 12.18
CA ALA A 517 7.38 -25.08 11.63
C ALA A 517 8.05 -26.07 10.65
N GLY A 518 8.19 -25.64 9.38
CA GLY A 518 8.80 -26.41 8.30
C GLY A 518 7.85 -27.22 7.39
N THR A 519 6.53 -27.27 7.64
CA THR A 519 5.60 -28.05 6.80
C THR A 519 4.22 -27.42 6.54
N GLY A 520 3.99 -26.16 6.95
CA GLY A 520 2.70 -25.49 6.75
C GLY A 520 2.82 -23.96 6.81
N SER A 521 1.69 -23.27 6.66
CA SER A 521 1.61 -21.80 6.71
C SER A 521 0.57 -21.30 7.71
N LEU A 522 0.84 -20.09 8.23
CA LEU A 522 -0.07 -19.30 9.07
C LEU A 522 0.19 -17.82 8.76
N ARG A 523 -0.78 -17.13 8.14
CA ARG A 523 -0.60 -15.79 7.57
C ARG A 523 -1.71 -14.84 8.00
N LEU A 524 -1.32 -13.63 8.39
CA LEU A 524 -2.23 -12.53 8.67
C LEU A 524 -2.38 -11.63 7.44
N TYR A 525 -3.58 -11.56 6.91
CA TYR A 525 -3.95 -10.63 5.84
C TYR A 525 -4.84 -9.51 6.38
N GLN A 526 -4.66 -8.28 5.89
CA GLN A 526 -5.69 -7.26 5.96
C GLN A 526 -6.51 -7.29 4.67
N ALA A 527 -7.83 -7.43 4.80
CA ALA A 527 -8.78 -7.64 3.73
C ALA A 527 -9.76 -6.46 3.62
N SER A 528 -9.84 -5.83 2.45
CA SER A 528 -10.73 -4.71 2.16
C SER A 528 -11.89 -5.14 1.28
N LEU A 529 -13.11 -5.06 1.83
CA LEU A 529 -14.37 -5.35 1.15
C LEU A 529 -14.75 -4.26 0.13
N THR A 530 -14.11 -3.09 0.19
CA THR A 530 -14.35 -1.97 -0.72
C THR A 530 -14.00 -2.32 -2.16
N GLY A 531 -15.01 -2.32 -3.03
CA GLY A 531 -14.88 -2.68 -4.45
C GLY A 531 -15.06 -4.17 -4.76
N ALA A 532 -15.20 -5.03 -3.74
CA ALA A 532 -15.59 -6.42 -3.93
C ALA A 532 -17.06 -6.51 -4.41
N THR A 533 -17.37 -7.54 -5.19
CA THR A 533 -18.75 -7.79 -5.64
C THR A 533 -19.56 -8.41 -4.51
N ASP A 534 -20.76 -7.87 -4.22
CA ASP A 534 -21.74 -8.57 -3.38
C ASP A 534 -22.27 -9.81 -4.12
N ILE A 535 -21.94 -10.99 -3.58
CA ILE A 535 -22.30 -12.30 -4.11
C ILE A 535 -23.48 -12.94 -3.35
N SER A 536 -24.20 -12.18 -2.52
CA SER A 536 -25.36 -12.64 -1.74
C SER A 536 -26.46 -13.26 -2.61
N GLY A 537 -26.67 -12.73 -3.81
CA GLY A 537 -27.59 -13.29 -4.80
C GLY A 537 -27.13 -14.60 -5.47
N LEU A 538 -25.87 -15.00 -5.32
CA LEU A 538 -25.30 -16.17 -6.00
C LEU A 538 -25.38 -17.43 -5.13
N ASN A 539 -26.12 -18.44 -5.57
CA ASN A 539 -26.15 -19.77 -4.95
C ASN A 539 -24.84 -20.56 -5.15
N ALA A 540 -24.20 -20.37 -6.31
CA ALA A 540 -22.89 -20.91 -6.67
C ALA A 540 -22.03 -19.79 -7.29
N LEU A 541 -20.71 -19.81 -7.10
CA LEU A 541 -19.76 -18.78 -7.58
C LEU A 541 -19.50 -18.85 -9.10
N THR A 542 -20.54 -18.71 -9.91
CA THR A 542 -20.46 -18.64 -11.38
C THR A 542 -20.01 -17.27 -11.88
N GLY A 543 -19.25 -17.24 -12.98
CA GLY A 543 -18.71 -16.01 -13.57
C GLY A 543 -17.43 -15.54 -12.87
N SER A 544 -17.13 -14.25 -13.00
CA SER A 544 -15.89 -13.64 -12.48
C SER A 544 -16.19 -12.47 -11.52
N PRO A 545 -16.82 -12.71 -10.35
CA PRO A 545 -17.02 -11.67 -9.35
C PRO A 545 -15.68 -11.14 -8.83
N THR A 546 -15.60 -9.83 -8.60
CA THR A 546 -14.42 -9.20 -8.01
C THR A 546 -14.29 -9.65 -6.56
N ALA A 547 -13.22 -10.39 -6.27
CA ALA A 547 -12.89 -10.86 -4.93
C ALA A 547 -12.44 -9.71 -4.03
N VAL A 548 -12.47 -9.95 -2.71
CA VAL A 548 -11.91 -9.08 -1.68
C VAL A 548 -10.41 -8.86 -1.94
N ARG A 549 -9.97 -7.60 -1.88
CA ARG A 549 -8.53 -7.27 -1.99
C ARG A 549 -7.87 -7.53 -0.63
N LYS A 550 -6.74 -8.23 -0.62
CA LYS A 550 -5.97 -8.50 0.60
C LYS A 550 -4.52 -8.02 0.49
N THR A 551 -3.93 -7.72 1.64
CA THR A 551 -2.54 -7.30 1.84
C THR A 551 -1.93 -8.16 2.95
N LEU A 552 -0.78 -8.80 2.72
CA LEU A 552 -0.06 -9.54 3.77
C LEU A 552 0.51 -8.57 4.81
N ILE A 553 0.09 -8.77 6.05
CA ILE A 553 0.57 -8.07 7.25
C ILE A 553 1.66 -8.87 7.94
N ALA A 554 1.54 -10.21 7.99
CA ALA A 554 2.55 -11.08 8.60
C ALA A 554 2.47 -12.52 8.08
N ASP A 555 3.63 -13.18 7.92
CA ASP A 555 3.73 -14.64 7.93
C ASP A 555 4.30 -15.07 9.30
N PHE A 556 3.53 -15.86 10.05
CA PHE A 556 3.92 -16.30 11.37
C PHE A 556 4.91 -17.45 11.35
N VAL A 557 5.02 -18.20 10.24
CA VAL A 557 6.05 -19.25 10.10
C VAL A 557 7.44 -18.66 10.27
N THR A 558 7.60 -17.41 9.83
CA THR A 558 8.91 -16.89 9.45
C THR A 558 9.35 -15.70 10.26
N SER A 559 8.40 -15.14 11.02
CA SER A 559 8.66 -14.56 12.34
C SER A 559 9.53 -15.42 13.29
N GLY A 560 9.75 -16.71 12.99
CA GLY A 560 10.50 -17.66 13.85
C GLY A 560 9.82 -17.90 15.20
N PHE A 561 8.55 -17.52 15.33
CA PHE A 561 7.73 -17.74 16.50
C PHE A 561 7.28 -19.22 16.54
N PRO A 562 7.26 -19.89 17.71
CA PRO A 562 6.76 -21.25 17.79
C PRO A 562 5.27 -21.32 17.42
N ILE A 563 4.95 -21.82 16.23
CA ILE A 563 3.57 -21.96 15.75
C ILE A 563 2.90 -23.18 16.37
N ASN A 564 1.60 -23.07 16.57
CA ASN A 564 0.68 -24.15 16.90
C ASN A 564 -0.61 -23.99 16.09
N ASN A 565 -1.65 -24.80 16.33
CA ASN A 565 -2.91 -24.70 15.59
C ASN A 565 -3.72 -23.43 15.96
N PHE A 566 -3.26 -22.25 15.52
CA PHE A 566 -3.87 -20.95 15.83
C PHE A 566 -5.18 -20.72 15.07
N GLU A 567 -6.27 -20.66 15.84
CA GLU A 567 -7.63 -20.58 15.29
C GLU A 567 -8.40 -19.38 15.84
N GLY A 568 -8.13 -18.90 17.06
CA GLY A 568 -8.72 -17.65 17.54
C GLY A 568 -7.77 -16.46 17.48
N MET A 569 -8.30 -15.27 17.13
CA MET A 569 -7.56 -14.00 17.06
C MET A 569 -8.42 -12.80 17.51
N THR A 570 -7.87 -11.96 18.40
CA THR A 570 -8.47 -10.66 18.78
C THR A 570 -7.40 -9.58 18.93
N LEU A 571 -7.79 -8.31 18.74
CA LEU A 571 -7.01 -7.20 19.29
C LEU A 571 -7.27 -7.11 20.80
N GLY A 572 -6.21 -6.85 21.56
CA GLY A 572 -6.24 -6.56 22.99
C GLY A 572 -6.13 -5.06 23.28
N PRO A 573 -5.65 -4.69 24.49
CA PRO A 573 -5.40 -3.29 24.86
C PRO A 573 -4.25 -2.67 24.07
N THR A 574 -4.20 -1.34 24.08
CA THR A 574 -3.04 -0.55 23.66
C THR A 574 -1.85 -0.81 24.58
N LEU A 575 -0.67 -1.01 23.98
CA LEU A 575 0.60 -1.24 24.66
C LEU A 575 1.23 0.08 25.11
N PRO A 576 2.24 0.07 26.00
CA PRO A 576 2.98 1.29 26.38
C PRO A 576 3.66 2.03 25.21
N SER A 577 3.89 1.36 24.08
CA SER A 577 4.39 1.94 22.83
C SER A 577 3.33 2.65 21.98
N GLY A 578 2.06 2.65 22.41
CA GLY A 578 0.93 3.16 21.60
C GLY A 578 0.37 2.15 20.60
N LYS A 579 1.20 1.21 20.12
CA LYS A 579 0.81 0.09 19.27
C LYS A 579 -0.28 -0.77 19.91
N ARG A 580 -1.08 -1.45 19.08
CA ARG A 580 -2.09 -2.40 19.57
C ARG A 580 -1.46 -3.76 19.85
N SER A 581 -2.00 -4.47 20.84
CA SER A 581 -1.72 -5.91 20.98
C SER A 581 -2.65 -6.71 20.07
N LEU A 582 -2.09 -7.67 19.33
CA LEU A 582 -2.81 -8.75 18.66
C LEU A 582 -2.58 -10.03 19.45
N VAL A 583 -3.65 -10.70 19.85
CA VAL A 583 -3.62 -11.91 20.69
C VAL A 583 -4.19 -13.08 19.89
N LEU A 584 -3.44 -14.16 19.81
CA LEU A 584 -3.85 -15.40 19.14
C LEU A 584 -3.94 -16.54 20.17
N VAL A 585 -4.89 -17.45 19.99
CA VAL A 585 -5.04 -18.68 20.77
C VAL A 585 -4.99 -19.91 19.87
N SER A 586 -4.33 -20.95 20.34
CA SER A 586 -4.28 -22.21 19.61
C SER A 586 -5.30 -23.19 20.14
N ASP A 587 -6.04 -23.81 19.21
CA ASP A 587 -6.46 -25.17 19.42
C ASP A 587 -5.21 -26.07 19.64
N ASN A 588 -5.42 -27.17 20.33
CA ASN A 588 -4.40 -28.16 20.63
C ASN A 588 -4.86 -29.60 20.28
N ASN A 589 -6.01 -29.75 19.59
CA ASN A 589 -6.69 -31.01 19.32
C ASN A 589 -6.76 -31.92 20.57
N TYR A 590 -6.87 -31.31 21.76
CA TYR A 590 -6.84 -31.95 23.09
C TYR A 590 -5.66 -32.89 23.40
N THR A 591 -4.61 -32.86 22.58
CA THR A 591 -3.45 -33.76 22.70
C THR A 591 -2.12 -33.00 22.82
N MET A 592 -2.06 -31.79 22.27
CA MET A 592 -0.88 -30.93 22.25
C MET A 592 -0.90 -29.88 23.38
N THR A 593 0.18 -29.13 23.53
CA THR A 593 0.23 -27.92 24.37
C THR A 593 -0.76 -26.88 23.84
N THR A 594 -1.49 -26.19 24.71
CA THR A 594 -2.33 -25.04 24.34
C THR A 594 -1.50 -23.76 24.44
N GLN A 595 -1.59 -22.87 23.44
CA GLN A 595 -0.76 -21.67 23.35
C GLN A 595 -1.62 -20.40 23.31
N VAL A 596 -1.13 -19.36 23.98
CA VAL A 596 -1.61 -17.98 23.86
C VAL A 596 -0.41 -17.13 23.45
N ALA A 597 -0.49 -16.51 22.27
CA ALA A 597 0.56 -15.66 21.72
C ALA A 597 0.11 -14.21 21.70
N ALA A 598 1.06 -13.27 21.83
CA ALA A 598 0.79 -11.86 21.66
C ALA A 598 1.87 -11.18 20.79
N PHE A 599 1.42 -10.25 19.97
CA PHE A 599 2.23 -9.47 19.04
C PHE A 599 1.90 -7.98 19.18
N ALA A 600 2.88 -7.11 18.94
CA ALA A 600 2.63 -5.69 18.72
C ALA A 600 2.35 -5.48 17.23
N VAL A 601 1.23 -4.83 16.91
CA VAL A 601 0.83 -4.52 15.53
C VAL A 601 0.68 -3.03 15.32
N ASN A 602 0.96 -2.60 14.09
CA ASN A 602 0.86 -1.21 13.68
C ASN A 602 -0.59 -0.70 13.70
N SER A 603 -0.75 0.62 13.82
CA SER A 603 -2.04 1.30 13.59
C SER A 603 -1.85 2.36 12.50
N ALA A 604 -2.63 2.29 11.43
CA ALA A 604 -2.49 3.22 10.31
C ALA A 604 -2.71 4.69 10.71
N PRO A 605 -1.96 5.65 10.13
CA PRO A 605 -2.07 7.06 10.46
C PRO A 605 -3.43 7.61 10.03
N VAL A 606 -3.97 8.52 10.86
CA VAL A 606 -5.20 9.25 10.56
C VAL A 606 -4.84 10.64 10.04
N LEU A 607 -5.30 10.93 8.81
CA LEU A 607 -5.18 12.24 8.16
C LEU A 607 -6.49 13.01 8.30
N ASP A 608 -6.45 14.15 9.00
CA ASP A 608 -7.50 15.16 8.97
C ASP A 608 -7.47 15.89 7.62
N ASN A 609 -8.49 15.62 6.80
CA ASN A 609 -8.68 16.22 5.48
C ASN A 609 -9.83 17.24 5.44
N THR A 610 -10.11 17.89 6.58
CA THR A 610 -11.06 19.02 6.66
C THR A 610 -10.40 20.38 6.37
N GLY A 611 -9.08 20.38 6.13
CA GLY A 611 -8.27 21.57 5.94
C GLY A 611 -8.21 22.07 4.50
N SER A 612 -7.18 22.87 4.24
CA SER A 612 -6.78 23.30 2.90
C SER A 612 -5.28 23.68 2.94
N PRO A 613 -4.38 22.70 3.05
CA PRO A 613 -2.96 22.98 3.26
C PRO A 613 -2.34 23.73 2.08
N THR A 614 -1.44 24.67 2.39
CA THR A 614 -0.72 25.46 1.39
C THR A 614 0.77 25.37 1.60
N LEU A 615 1.52 25.16 0.52
CA LEU A 615 2.96 25.34 0.51
C LEU A 615 3.32 26.83 0.68
N THR A 616 4.54 27.10 1.14
CA THR A 616 5.12 28.45 1.20
C THR A 616 5.03 29.11 -0.18
N ALA A 617 4.47 30.31 -0.24
CA ALA A 617 4.34 31.06 -1.48
C ALA A 617 5.73 31.47 -2.02
N ILE A 618 5.85 31.48 -3.35
CA ILE A 618 7.07 31.86 -4.09
C ILE A 618 6.75 32.99 -5.08
N ASN A 619 7.76 33.66 -5.60
CA ASN A 619 7.59 34.62 -6.69
C ASN A 619 7.79 33.95 -8.06
N GLU A 620 7.16 34.44 -9.13
CA GLU A 620 7.28 33.81 -10.46
C GLU A 620 8.70 33.86 -11.04
N ASP A 621 9.43 34.95 -10.76
CA ASP A 621 10.85 35.12 -11.13
C ASP A 621 11.84 34.66 -10.05
N GLU A 622 11.40 33.87 -9.07
CA GLU A 622 12.29 33.44 -7.99
C GLU A 622 13.42 32.53 -8.53
N PRO A 623 14.70 32.90 -8.35
CA PRO A 623 15.80 32.07 -8.83
C PRO A 623 15.73 30.68 -8.20
N VAL A 624 15.84 29.62 -9.01
CA VAL A 624 15.74 28.22 -8.55
C VAL A 624 16.77 27.87 -7.47
N ALA A 625 17.88 28.61 -7.37
CA ALA A 625 18.87 28.47 -6.30
C ALA A 625 18.44 29.10 -4.96
N SER A 626 17.51 30.05 -4.98
CA SER A 626 16.94 30.72 -3.79
C SER A 626 15.70 29.99 -3.24
N ASN A 627 14.97 29.27 -4.10
CA ASN A 627 13.79 28.50 -3.71
C ASN A 627 14.16 27.27 -2.84
N THR A 628 14.06 27.45 -1.52
CA THR A 628 14.35 26.43 -0.49
C THR A 628 13.20 25.46 -0.20
N GLY A 629 12.06 25.62 -0.88
CA GLY A 629 10.87 24.79 -0.73
C GLY A 629 10.20 24.82 0.66
N THR A 630 9.12 24.05 0.77
CA THR A 630 8.36 23.86 2.01
C THR A 630 8.78 22.55 2.67
N LEU A 631 9.04 22.55 3.98
CA LEU A 631 9.23 21.34 4.77
C LEU A 631 7.94 20.52 4.80
N VAL A 632 8.04 19.20 4.64
CA VAL A 632 6.87 18.30 4.73
C VAL A 632 6.23 18.38 6.12
N SER A 633 7.03 18.48 7.18
CA SER A 633 6.59 18.70 8.56
C SER A 633 5.80 20.02 8.74
N THR A 634 6.17 21.09 8.03
CA THR A 634 5.40 22.35 8.01
C THR A 634 4.12 22.22 7.20
N LEU A 635 4.15 21.49 6.08
CA LEU A 635 2.98 21.28 5.22
C LEU A 635 1.86 20.51 5.94
N ILE A 636 2.20 19.47 6.69
CA ILE A 636 1.20 18.67 7.43
C ILE A 636 0.79 19.30 8.76
N GLY A 637 1.69 20.03 9.43
CA GLY A 637 1.43 20.58 10.77
C GLY A 637 0.92 19.51 11.74
N SER A 638 -0.32 19.70 12.24
CA SER A 638 -1.01 18.75 13.13
C SER A 638 -2.07 17.89 12.45
N SER A 639 -2.18 17.90 11.10
CA SER A 639 -3.21 17.14 10.36
C SER A 639 -3.02 15.62 10.41
N ILE A 640 -1.85 15.13 10.83
CA ILE A 640 -1.56 13.70 10.94
C ILE A 640 -1.45 13.31 12.41
N THR A 641 -2.42 12.52 12.87
CA THR A 641 -2.39 11.85 14.17
C THR A 641 -2.11 10.37 13.99
N ASP A 642 -1.27 9.83 14.86
CA ASP A 642 -0.96 8.41 14.93
C ASP A 642 -1.09 7.97 16.40
N SER A 643 -1.53 6.74 16.65
CA SER A 643 -1.55 6.16 17.99
C SER A 643 -0.22 5.57 18.40
N ASP A 644 0.63 5.24 17.43
CA ASP A 644 1.85 4.48 17.63
C ASP A 644 3.00 5.46 17.93
N ALA A 645 3.43 5.50 19.20
CA ALA A 645 4.15 6.64 19.76
C ALA A 645 5.60 6.80 19.25
N SER A 646 6.15 5.76 18.64
CA SER A 646 7.49 5.70 18.05
C SER A 646 7.54 6.14 16.58
N ASP A 647 6.39 6.22 15.93
CA ASP A 647 6.34 6.07 14.49
C ASP A 647 6.61 7.40 13.80
N ALA A 648 7.22 7.31 12.61
CA ALA A 648 7.54 8.50 11.85
C ALA A 648 6.23 9.15 11.38
N LYS A 649 6.31 10.40 10.93
CA LYS A 649 5.22 11.01 10.17
C LYS A 649 5.75 11.39 8.81
N GLY A 650 4.87 11.44 7.84
CA GLY A 650 5.20 11.74 6.47
C GLY A 650 3.96 11.72 5.60
N ILE A 651 4.19 11.84 4.30
CA ILE A 651 3.16 11.76 3.29
C ILE A 651 3.56 10.80 2.18
N ALA A 652 2.59 10.10 1.63
CA ALA A 652 2.72 9.39 0.36
C ALA A 652 2.02 10.21 -0.72
N VAL A 653 2.78 10.86 -1.59
CA VAL A 653 2.25 11.67 -2.69
C VAL A 653 1.73 10.73 -3.77
N THR A 654 0.42 10.79 -4.05
CA THR A 654 -0.27 9.89 -4.99
C THR A 654 -0.71 10.58 -6.28
N ARG A 655 -0.63 11.92 -6.37
CA ARG A 655 -0.92 12.68 -7.60
C ARG A 655 -0.33 14.09 -7.55
N LEU A 656 0.03 14.61 -8.72
CA LEU A 656 0.52 15.98 -8.91
C LEU A 656 -0.19 16.66 -10.09
N SER A 657 -0.31 17.99 -10.02
CA SER A 657 -0.58 18.84 -11.19
C SER A 657 0.68 19.54 -11.66
N THR A 658 1.05 19.33 -12.92
CA THR A 658 2.24 19.89 -13.60
C THR A 658 1.90 20.93 -14.68
N THR A 659 0.64 21.36 -14.78
CA THR A 659 0.16 22.26 -15.85
C THR A 659 0.91 23.59 -15.89
N ASN A 660 1.27 24.12 -14.71
CA ASN A 660 1.81 25.47 -14.54
C ASN A 660 3.28 25.49 -14.08
N GLY A 661 3.97 24.36 -14.09
CA GLY A 661 5.33 24.22 -13.57
C GLY A 661 5.71 22.79 -13.20
N THR A 662 6.93 22.61 -12.72
CA THR A 662 7.50 21.31 -12.35
C THR A 662 7.65 21.17 -10.84
N TRP A 663 7.62 19.91 -10.37
CA TRP A 663 7.66 19.55 -8.97
C TRP A 663 8.96 18.83 -8.62
N GLN A 664 9.59 19.24 -7.52
CA GLN A 664 10.80 18.63 -6.99
C GLN A 664 10.68 18.36 -5.49
N TYR A 665 11.42 17.36 -5.02
CA TYR A 665 11.60 17.06 -3.61
C TYR A 665 13.08 16.98 -3.25
N SER A 666 13.37 17.04 -1.96
CA SER A 666 14.68 16.79 -1.38
C SER A 666 14.48 16.02 -0.07
N THR A 667 15.33 15.03 0.22
CA THR A 667 15.37 14.33 1.52
C THR A 667 16.50 14.84 2.43
N ASN A 668 17.45 15.60 1.88
CA ASN A 668 18.65 16.11 2.56
C ASN A 668 18.74 17.65 2.58
N SER A 669 17.64 18.33 2.25
CA SER A 669 17.49 19.79 2.08
C SER A 669 18.35 20.49 1.00
N THR A 670 19.24 19.78 0.31
CA THR A 670 20.27 20.37 -0.58
C THR A 670 20.23 19.82 -2.00
N THR A 671 20.11 18.51 -2.17
CA THR A 671 19.93 17.83 -3.46
C THR A 671 18.46 17.81 -3.83
N TRP A 672 18.11 18.29 -5.02
CA TRP A 672 16.73 18.35 -5.51
C TRP A 672 16.48 17.36 -6.65
N THR A 673 15.51 16.48 -6.45
CA THR A 673 15.12 15.41 -7.38
C THR A 673 13.72 15.69 -7.94
N SER A 674 13.48 15.33 -9.21
CA SER A 674 12.14 15.41 -9.80
C SER A 674 11.16 14.51 -9.04
N LEU A 675 9.98 15.02 -8.70
CA LEU A 675 8.93 14.22 -8.08
C LEU A 675 8.36 13.13 -9.02
N GLY A 676 8.60 13.24 -10.33
CA GLY A 676 8.16 12.26 -11.32
C GLY A 676 6.65 12.31 -11.59
N THR A 677 6.02 11.13 -11.74
CA THR A 677 4.57 10.97 -11.96
C THR A 677 3.95 10.06 -10.89
N PRO A 678 3.80 10.53 -9.63
CA PRO A 678 3.30 9.68 -8.56
C PRO A 678 1.86 9.22 -8.81
N SER A 679 1.55 8.01 -8.35
CA SER A 679 0.26 7.33 -8.46
C SER A 679 0.01 6.48 -7.21
N GLU A 680 -1.18 5.91 -7.02
CA GLU A 680 -1.43 4.95 -5.92
C GLU A 680 -0.55 3.69 -6.04
N SER A 681 -0.10 3.31 -7.25
CA SER A 681 0.80 2.17 -7.46
C SER A 681 2.29 2.53 -7.47
N ALA A 682 2.62 3.82 -7.37
CA ALA A 682 4.00 4.33 -7.31
C ALA A 682 3.98 5.70 -6.61
N ALA A 683 3.59 5.70 -5.33
CA ALA A 683 3.44 6.91 -4.54
C ALA A 683 4.82 7.35 -4.01
N ARG A 684 5.18 8.62 -4.15
CA ARG A 684 6.45 9.12 -3.59
C ARG A 684 6.30 9.30 -2.09
N LEU A 685 7.04 8.51 -1.32
CA LEU A 685 7.10 8.63 0.13
C LEU A 685 8.00 9.82 0.51
N LEU A 686 7.56 10.65 1.45
CA LEU A 686 8.31 11.80 1.94
C LEU A 686 8.09 11.95 3.45
N ALA A 687 9.15 11.87 4.23
CA ALA A 687 9.10 11.98 5.68
C ALA A 687 8.86 13.44 6.13
N ALA A 688 8.24 13.61 7.30
CA ALA A 688 8.01 14.88 7.97
C ALA A 688 9.13 15.17 8.98
N ASP A 689 10.37 15.10 8.51
CA ASP A 689 11.58 15.38 9.30
C ASP A 689 12.03 16.86 9.18
N ALA A 690 13.28 17.15 9.56
CA ALA A 690 13.89 18.49 9.52
C ALA A 690 14.49 18.89 8.15
N ASN A 691 14.66 17.93 7.24
CA ASN A 691 15.39 18.06 5.98
C ASN A 691 14.48 17.92 4.75
N THR A 692 13.44 17.09 4.85
CA THR A 692 12.62 16.65 3.73
C THR A 692 11.64 17.73 3.28
N ARG A 693 11.75 18.10 2.00
CA ARG A 693 11.14 19.31 1.43
C ARG A 693 10.54 19.05 0.06
N ILE A 694 9.54 19.85 -0.29
CA ILE A 694 8.90 19.90 -1.61
C ILE A 694 8.99 21.34 -2.13
N ARG A 695 9.32 21.51 -3.41
CA ARG A 695 9.23 22.81 -4.09
C ARG A 695 8.58 22.71 -5.46
N PHE A 696 7.90 23.79 -5.82
CA PHE A 696 7.42 24.04 -7.16
C PHE A 696 8.39 24.96 -7.89
N ILE A 697 8.64 24.70 -9.17
CA ILE A 697 9.32 25.63 -10.09
C ILE A 697 8.26 26.01 -11.12
N PRO A 698 7.76 27.27 -11.11
CA PRO A 698 6.72 27.68 -12.04
C PRO A 698 7.24 27.69 -13.48
N ASN A 699 6.32 27.58 -14.44
CA ASN A 699 6.61 27.97 -15.81
C ASN A 699 6.94 29.47 -15.84
N ALA A 700 7.77 29.90 -16.79
CA ALA A 700 8.10 31.33 -16.95
C ALA A 700 6.83 32.18 -17.04
N ASN A 701 6.80 33.28 -16.27
CA ASN A 701 5.73 34.27 -16.24
C ASN A 701 4.37 33.70 -15.80
N TYR A 702 4.39 32.64 -14.99
CA TYR A 702 3.20 32.10 -14.36
C TYR A 702 3.04 32.64 -12.93
N ASN A 703 1.99 33.42 -12.70
CA ASN A 703 1.49 33.77 -11.37
C ASN A 703 0.04 33.28 -11.15
N GLY A 704 -0.32 33.02 -9.90
CA GLY A 704 -1.63 32.48 -9.52
C GLY A 704 -1.57 31.38 -8.45
N VAL A 705 -2.66 30.63 -8.27
CA VAL A 705 -2.66 29.40 -7.46
C VAL A 705 -2.34 28.23 -8.39
N ALA A 706 -1.24 27.53 -8.15
CA ALA A 706 -0.80 26.38 -8.92
C ALA A 706 -0.82 25.09 -8.10
N GLY A 707 -0.68 23.98 -8.83
CA GLY A 707 0.02 22.82 -8.33
C GLY A 707 -0.67 22.12 -7.16
N ASN A 708 -1.66 21.31 -7.50
CA ASN A 708 -2.31 20.42 -6.55
C ASN A 708 -1.41 19.20 -6.30
N ILE A 709 -0.93 19.01 -5.07
CA ILE A 709 -0.31 17.77 -4.59
C ILE A 709 -1.36 16.99 -3.81
N THR A 710 -1.84 15.85 -4.32
CA THR A 710 -2.68 14.95 -3.52
C THR A 710 -1.80 13.91 -2.83
N PHE A 711 -2.05 13.68 -1.53
CA PHE A 711 -1.27 12.76 -0.71
C PHE A 711 -2.13 12.02 0.32
N ARG A 712 -1.59 10.91 0.83
CA ARG A 712 -2.02 10.21 2.06
C ARG A 712 -1.04 10.51 3.18
N ALA A 713 -1.45 10.37 4.44
CA ALA A 713 -0.50 10.26 5.54
C ALA A 713 0.25 8.92 5.46
N TRP A 714 1.49 8.93 5.93
CA TRP A 714 2.40 7.79 5.99
C TRP A 714 3.12 7.79 7.34
N ASP A 715 3.17 6.64 8.01
CA ASP A 715 3.77 6.46 9.35
C ASP A 715 5.23 5.96 9.32
N GLY A 716 5.75 5.64 8.13
CA GLY A 716 7.09 5.08 7.97
C GLY A 716 7.26 3.65 8.46
N THR A 717 6.20 2.86 8.64
CA THR A 717 6.30 1.44 9.05
C THR A 717 6.61 0.48 7.90
N THR A 718 6.43 0.92 6.66
CA THR A 718 6.89 0.22 5.45
C THR A 718 7.31 1.24 4.41
N GLY A 719 8.38 0.92 3.69
CA GLY A 719 8.96 1.79 2.66
C GLY A 719 9.85 2.89 3.22
N THR A 720 10.47 3.66 2.33
CA THR A 720 11.55 4.59 2.70
C THR A 720 11.41 5.99 2.13
N ASN A 721 11.95 6.97 2.87
CA ASN A 721 11.87 8.39 2.54
C ASN A 721 12.51 8.68 1.18
N GLY A 722 11.74 9.27 0.27
CA GLY A 722 12.16 9.54 -1.10
C GLY A 722 12.04 8.36 -2.05
N ALA A 723 11.67 7.15 -1.61
CA ALA A 723 11.37 5.99 -2.46
C ALA A 723 9.93 6.02 -3.02
N ALA A 724 9.62 5.12 -3.96
CA ALA A 724 8.28 4.98 -4.51
C ALA A 724 7.64 3.68 -3.97
N ALA A 725 6.38 3.74 -3.52
CA ALA A 725 5.70 2.57 -2.93
C ALA A 725 4.35 2.28 -3.61
N ASN A 726 4.01 0.99 -3.70
CA ASN A 726 2.75 0.54 -4.28
C ASN A 726 1.66 0.41 -3.20
N ILE A 727 0.91 1.48 -2.96
CA ILE A 727 -0.19 1.51 -1.98
C ILE A 727 -1.33 0.56 -2.39
N THR A 728 -1.46 0.21 -3.68
CA THR A 728 -2.50 -0.73 -4.11
C THR A 728 -2.29 -2.16 -3.59
N THR A 729 -1.02 -2.57 -3.38
CA THR A 729 -0.65 -3.85 -2.74
C THR A 729 -0.43 -3.69 -1.23
N LEU A 730 0.22 -2.61 -0.78
CA LEU A 730 0.49 -2.34 0.65
C LEU A 730 -0.73 -1.90 1.46
N GLY A 731 -1.84 -1.56 0.81
CA GLY A 731 -3.11 -1.27 1.46
C GLY A 731 -3.18 0.12 2.12
N THR A 732 -4.30 0.37 2.80
CA THR A 732 -4.59 1.62 3.53
C THR A 732 -5.48 1.34 4.73
N GLY A 733 -5.28 2.06 5.84
CA GLY A 733 -6.04 1.89 7.08
C GLY A 733 -5.67 0.62 7.86
N GLY A 734 -6.37 0.39 8.97
CA GLY A 734 -6.16 -0.79 9.80
C GLY A 734 -4.75 -0.87 10.37
N LEU A 735 -3.99 -1.90 9.98
CA LEU A 735 -2.60 -2.15 10.40
C LEU A 735 -1.56 -1.76 9.32
N THR A 736 -1.96 -1.09 8.23
CA THR A 736 -1.05 -0.70 7.13
C THR A 736 -0.45 0.69 7.32
N SER A 737 0.62 1.01 6.59
CA SER A 737 1.41 2.24 6.78
C SER A 737 0.77 3.56 6.30
N PHE A 738 -0.46 3.51 5.77
CA PHE A 738 -1.05 4.58 4.97
C PHE A 738 -2.49 4.94 5.39
N SER A 739 -2.82 6.23 5.41
CA SER A 739 -4.19 6.66 5.69
C SER A 739 -5.18 6.28 4.59
N THR A 740 -6.42 5.96 5.00
CA THR A 740 -7.55 5.79 4.06
C THR A 740 -7.97 7.12 3.41
N ALA A 741 -7.91 8.21 4.18
CA ALA A 741 -8.15 9.57 3.70
C ALA A 741 -7.00 10.08 2.81
N THR A 742 -7.33 11.02 1.92
CA THR A 742 -6.39 11.82 1.13
C THR A 742 -6.68 13.30 1.34
N GLU A 743 -5.65 14.13 1.20
CA GLU A 743 -5.72 15.60 1.21
C GLU A 743 -4.98 16.16 -0.01
N THR A 744 -5.31 17.38 -0.43
CA THR A 744 -4.65 18.09 -1.53
C THR A 744 -4.11 19.45 -1.09
N ALA A 745 -2.78 19.61 -1.17
CA ALA A 745 -2.12 20.89 -0.97
C ALA A 745 -1.99 21.71 -2.26
N SER A 746 -1.97 23.04 -2.14
CA SER A 746 -1.74 23.98 -3.25
C SER A 746 -0.60 24.95 -2.96
N ILE A 747 -0.08 25.64 -3.99
CA ILE A 747 0.92 26.70 -3.83
C ILE A 747 0.46 28.00 -4.48
N ARG A 748 0.78 29.14 -3.84
CA ARG A 748 0.61 30.47 -4.43
C ARG A 748 1.93 30.93 -5.06
N VAL A 749 1.86 31.26 -6.34
CA VAL A 749 2.90 32.02 -7.04
C VAL A 749 2.46 33.48 -7.10
N ASN A 750 3.29 34.36 -6.56
CA ASN A 750 3.10 35.80 -6.53
C ASN A 750 3.68 36.41 -7.81
N ALA A 751 3.03 37.47 -8.28
CA ALA A 751 3.48 38.18 -9.47
C ALA A 751 4.66 39.12 -9.17
N VAL A 752 5.54 39.29 -10.15
CA VAL A 752 6.68 40.24 -10.14
C VAL A 752 6.57 41.10 -11.39
N ASN A 753 6.82 42.41 -11.26
CA ASN A 753 6.66 43.31 -12.40
C ASN A 753 7.88 43.24 -13.33
N ASP A 754 7.66 42.79 -14.56
CA ASP A 754 8.62 42.76 -15.66
C ASP A 754 8.83 44.15 -16.28
N ALA A 755 10.04 44.45 -16.72
CA ALA A 755 10.31 45.69 -17.43
C ALA A 755 9.83 45.62 -18.90
N PRO A 756 9.29 46.72 -19.48
CA PRO A 756 8.94 46.75 -20.89
C PRO A 756 10.13 46.38 -21.78
N LEU A 757 9.94 45.49 -22.75
CA LEU A 757 10.89 45.25 -23.82
C LEU A 757 10.70 46.30 -24.92
N LEU A 758 11.77 46.96 -25.34
CA LEU A 758 11.74 47.96 -26.41
C LEU A 758 12.57 47.50 -27.62
N THR A 759 11.93 47.42 -28.79
CA THR A 759 12.57 47.14 -30.09
C THR A 759 12.66 48.42 -30.90
N LEU A 760 13.85 48.69 -31.44
CA LEU A 760 14.17 49.86 -32.26
C LEU A 760 14.80 49.43 -33.58
N PRO A 761 14.55 50.15 -34.69
CA PRO A 761 15.30 49.98 -35.92
C PRO A 761 16.73 50.51 -35.79
N GLY A 762 17.60 50.10 -36.71
CA GLY A 762 18.94 50.69 -36.85
C GLY A 762 18.90 52.16 -37.28
N ALA A 763 20.08 52.79 -37.37
CA ALA A 763 20.22 54.18 -37.78
C ALA A 763 19.57 54.46 -39.16
N GLN A 764 18.90 55.59 -39.27
CA GLN A 764 18.16 56.03 -40.45
C GLN A 764 18.92 57.15 -41.18
N THR A 765 18.55 57.43 -42.42
CA THR A 765 19.05 58.59 -43.18
C THR A 765 17.91 59.22 -43.96
N ILE A 766 17.86 60.55 -43.96
CA ILE A 766 16.80 61.33 -44.60
C ILE A 766 17.38 62.63 -45.17
N ASN A 767 16.84 63.10 -46.28
CA ASN A 767 17.07 64.48 -46.71
C ASN A 767 16.33 65.45 -45.78
N GLN A 768 16.97 66.58 -45.47
CA GLN A 768 16.36 67.69 -44.76
C GLN A 768 15.01 68.08 -45.39
N ASP A 769 14.05 68.51 -44.55
CA ASP A 769 12.73 68.99 -44.99
C ASP A 769 11.87 67.95 -45.74
N THR A 770 12.18 66.66 -45.61
CA THR A 770 11.31 65.56 -46.04
C THR A 770 10.74 64.82 -44.83
N ASN A 771 9.75 63.95 -45.06
CA ASN A 771 9.12 63.13 -44.03
C ASN A 771 9.68 61.71 -44.10
N LEU A 772 10.25 61.21 -43.01
CA LEU A 772 10.70 59.82 -42.85
C LEU A 772 9.65 59.05 -42.06
N ALA A 773 9.03 58.05 -42.66
CA ALA A 773 8.29 57.04 -41.92
C ALA A 773 9.30 56.06 -41.29
N ILE A 774 9.27 55.92 -39.97
CA ILE A 774 10.16 55.04 -39.20
C ILE A 774 9.39 53.78 -38.81
N SER A 775 9.67 52.69 -39.51
CA SER A 775 9.13 51.36 -39.21
C SER A 775 10.06 50.55 -38.30
N GLY A 776 9.53 49.53 -37.62
CA GLY A 776 10.32 48.61 -36.79
C GLY A 776 10.50 49.06 -35.34
N ILE A 777 9.76 50.09 -34.91
CA ILE A 777 9.58 50.42 -33.50
C ILE A 777 8.43 49.57 -32.95
N SER A 778 8.68 48.86 -31.86
CA SER A 778 7.63 48.18 -31.10
C SER A 778 8.04 47.99 -29.65
N THR A 779 7.06 47.82 -28.77
CA THR A 779 7.27 47.41 -27.39
C THR A 779 6.43 46.17 -27.05
N ALA A 780 6.91 45.40 -26.08
CA ALA A 780 6.20 44.27 -25.48
C ALA A 780 6.38 44.36 -23.97
N ASP A 781 5.45 43.82 -23.20
CA ASP A 781 5.44 43.87 -21.75
C ASP A 781 4.60 42.69 -21.27
N ILE A 782 5.10 41.95 -20.29
CA ILE A 782 4.53 40.68 -19.85
C ILE A 782 3.29 40.90 -18.97
N ASP A 783 3.32 41.95 -18.13
CA ASP A 783 2.27 42.26 -17.15
C ASP A 783 1.17 43.19 -17.66
N ALA A 784 1.45 43.95 -18.72
CA ALA A 784 0.53 44.93 -19.30
C ALA A 784 -0.86 44.32 -19.50
N GLY A 785 -0.96 43.22 -20.27
CA GLY A 785 -2.25 42.62 -20.63
C GLY A 785 -3.18 43.66 -21.29
N THR A 786 -4.21 44.11 -20.55
CA THR A 786 -5.14 45.18 -20.99
C THR A 786 -4.87 46.55 -20.36
N ARG A 787 -3.83 46.68 -19.53
CA ARG A 787 -3.44 47.91 -18.83
C ARG A 787 -2.66 48.82 -19.77
N ASN A 788 -2.43 50.06 -19.32
CA ASN A 788 -1.69 51.05 -20.10
C ASN A 788 -0.20 50.98 -19.79
N LEU A 789 0.63 51.21 -20.81
CA LEU A 789 2.01 51.66 -20.65
C LEU A 789 2.06 53.18 -20.88
N GLN A 790 3.11 53.84 -20.39
CA GLN A 790 3.44 55.22 -20.74
C GLN A 790 4.66 55.26 -21.65
N VAL A 791 4.57 56.02 -22.73
CA VAL A 791 5.64 56.24 -23.70
C VAL A 791 6.06 57.69 -23.67
N THR A 792 7.36 57.97 -23.69
CA THR A 792 7.92 59.29 -23.97
C THR A 792 8.81 59.25 -25.20
N LEU A 793 8.57 60.17 -26.12
CA LEU A 793 9.29 60.34 -27.39
C LEU A 793 9.84 61.76 -27.46
N SER A 794 11.08 61.95 -27.92
CA SER A 794 11.63 63.28 -28.19
C SER A 794 12.66 63.26 -29.31
N ALA A 795 12.67 64.31 -30.13
CA ALA A 795 13.68 64.58 -31.15
C ALA A 795 14.31 65.95 -30.86
N ASN A 796 15.64 66.09 -30.95
CA ASN A 796 16.29 67.35 -30.56
C ASN A 796 16.24 68.40 -31.67
N ASN A 797 16.16 67.97 -32.93
CA ASN A 797 16.29 68.82 -34.11
C ASN A 797 15.22 68.52 -35.19
N GLY A 798 14.10 67.94 -34.77
CA GLY A 798 12.95 67.67 -35.62
C GLY A 798 11.67 67.48 -34.83
N THR A 799 10.63 67.09 -35.55
CA THR A 799 9.28 66.89 -35.06
C THR A 799 8.78 65.49 -35.37
N LEU A 800 7.89 64.99 -34.52
CA LEU A 800 7.36 63.64 -34.52
C LEU A 800 5.84 63.70 -34.71
N THR A 801 5.31 62.84 -35.56
CA THR A 801 3.87 62.77 -35.89
C THR A 801 3.42 61.32 -36.00
N PHE A 802 2.28 60.97 -35.39
CA PHE A 802 1.62 59.68 -35.62
C PHE A 802 0.54 59.79 -36.69
N SER A 803 0.31 58.70 -37.43
CA SER A 803 -0.84 58.58 -38.35
C SER A 803 -2.14 58.16 -37.66
N SER A 804 -2.08 57.69 -36.41
CA SER A 804 -3.23 57.30 -35.59
C SER A 804 -2.98 57.65 -34.13
N LEU A 805 -3.96 58.29 -33.50
CA LEU A 805 -3.98 58.64 -32.07
C LEU A 805 -4.99 57.78 -31.28
N THR A 806 -5.49 56.71 -31.91
CA THR A 806 -6.63 55.94 -31.40
C THR A 806 -6.31 55.28 -30.06
N GLY A 807 -7.05 55.66 -29.01
CA GLY A 807 -6.89 55.08 -27.68
C GLY A 807 -5.56 55.41 -27.00
N LEU A 808 -4.91 56.51 -27.41
CA LEU A 808 -3.80 57.14 -26.68
C LEU A 808 -4.33 58.35 -25.87
N THR A 809 -3.70 58.61 -24.73
CA THR A 809 -3.97 59.78 -23.87
C THR A 809 -2.67 60.54 -23.65
N PHE A 810 -2.57 61.75 -24.18
CA PHE A 810 -1.36 62.58 -24.10
C PHE A 810 -1.32 63.38 -22.80
N SER A 811 -0.15 63.41 -22.15
CA SER A 811 0.18 64.33 -21.05
C SER A 811 1.14 65.44 -21.50
N THR A 812 1.89 65.21 -22.58
CA THR A 812 2.77 66.17 -23.25
C THR A 812 2.63 65.99 -24.77
N GLY A 813 2.53 67.07 -25.53
CA GLY A 813 2.26 67.03 -26.98
C GLY A 813 0.81 66.67 -27.33
N ASP A 814 0.51 66.58 -28.62
CA ASP A 814 -0.80 66.11 -29.14
C ASP A 814 -0.69 64.94 -30.15
N GLY A 815 0.54 64.53 -30.48
CA GLY A 815 0.84 63.49 -31.45
C GLY A 815 1.09 64.02 -32.88
N THR A 816 1.06 65.34 -33.09
CA THR A 816 1.20 65.99 -34.40
C THR A 816 2.27 67.08 -34.37
N ALA A 817 3.37 66.84 -35.09
CA ALA A 817 4.50 67.76 -35.21
C ALA A 817 5.15 68.19 -33.87
N ASP A 818 5.15 67.32 -32.87
CA ASP A 818 5.77 67.56 -31.56
C ASP A 818 7.28 67.34 -31.57
N GLY A 819 8.06 68.23 -30.94
CA GLY A 819 9.48 67.95 -30.63
C GLY A 819 9.67 66.99 -29.44
N SER A 820 8.67 66.90 -28.56
CA SER A 820 8.62 65.95 -27.45
C SER A 820 7.16 65.66 -27.08
N MET A 821 6.83 64.40 -26.86
CA MET A 821 5.50 63.93 -26.48
C MET A 821 5.59 62.84 -25.41
N THR A 822 4.59 62.80 -24.52
CA THR A 822 4.39 61.74 -23.52
C THR A 822 2.93 61.35 -23.55
N PHE A 823 2.65 60.05 -23.67
CA PHE A 823 1.30 59.53 -23.75
C PHE A 823 1.18 58.15 -23.11
N ALA A 824 -0.03 57.77 -22.72
CA ALA A 824 -0.35 56.44 -22.23
C ALA A 824 -1.44 55.77 -23.08
N GLY A 825 -1.41 54.44 -23.16
CA GLY A 825 -2.39 53.65 -23.89
C GLY A 825 -2.13 52.15 -23.74
N SER A 826 -3.03 51.31 -24.25
CA SER A 826 -2.81 49.86 -24.25
C SER A 826 -1.65 49.48 -25.17
N LEU A 827 -1.02 48.34 -24.89
CA LEU A 827 0.08 47.80 -25.69
C LEU A 827 -0.23 47.75 -27.20
N THR A 828 -1.46 47.36 -27.56
CA THR A 828 -1.94 47.33 -28.95
C THR A 828 -1.99 48.73 -29.58
N ASN A 829 -2.54 49.71 -28.88
CA ASN A 829 -2.70 51.07 -29.40
C ASN A 829 -1.36 51.79 -29.54
N ILE A 830 -0.47 51.60 -28.56
CA ILE A 830 0.91 52.09 -28.59
C ILE A 830 1.64 51.54 -29.81
N ASN A 831 1.64 50.21 -30.01
CA ASN A 831 2.31 49.60 -31.15
C ASN A 831 1.71 50.03 -32.50
N ALA A 832 0.39 50.22 -32.59
CA ALA A 832 -0.26 50.73 -33.80
C ALA A 832 0.18 52.16 -34.19
N ALA A 833 0.41 53.02 -33.19
CA ALA A 833 0.94 54.37 -33.40
C ALA A 833 2.44 54.34 -33.75
N LEU A 834 3.26 53.64 -32.94
CA LEU A 834 4.71 53.52 -33.13
C LEU A 834 5.09 52.92 -34.51
N ALA A 835 4.29 51.98 -35.04
CA ALA A 835 4.51 51.38 -36.35
C ALA A 835 4.45 52.39 -37.53
N ASN A 836 3.89 53.58 -37.30
CA ASN A 836 3.68 54.62 -38.31
C ASN A 836 4.21 55.99 -37.86
N LEU A 837 5.27 56.00 -37.03
CA LEU A 837 5.92 57.24 -36.60
C LEU A 837 6.54 57.96 -37.80
N ILE A 838 6.20 59.24 -37.99
CA ILE A 838 6.80 60.11 -38.99
C ILE A 838 7.73 61.11 -38.29
N TYR A 839 9.00 61.11 -38.68
CA TYR A 839 9.98 62.14 -38.33
C TYR A 839 10.13 63.16 -39.46
N ARG A 840 10.24 64.44 -39.10
CA ARG A 840 10.60 65.54 -40.00
C ARG A 840 11.61 66.46 -39.33
N SER A 841 12.77 66.69 -39.94
CA SER A 841 13.79 67.61 -39.40
C SER A 841 13.32 69.07 -39.41
N HIS A 842 13.92 69.90 -38.55
CA HIS A 842 13.78 71.35 -38.64
C HIS A 842 14.41 71.89 -39.93
N SER A 843 13.86 72.99 -40.44
CA SER A 843 14.09 73.47 -41.81
C SER A 843 15.44 74.12 -42.09
N THR A 844 16.42 73.94 -41.20
CA THR A 844 17.82 74.36 -41.36
C THR A 844 18.79 73.36 -40.72
N TYR A 845 18.34 72.16 -40.34
CA TYR A 845 19.17 71.19 -39.63
C TYR A 845 19.77 70.14 -40.57
N SER A 846 21.09 69.96 -40.46
CA SER A 846 21.85 68.87 -41.07
C SER A 846 22.81 68.28 -40.04
N GLY A 847 22.86 66.96 -39.93
CA GLY A 847 23.59 66.26 -38.87
C GLY A 847 22.81 65.06 -38.34
N ILE A 848 23.32 64.43 -37.27
CA ILE A 848 22.65 63.30 -36.61
C ILE A 848 21.72 63.83 -35.53
N ASP A 849 20.40 63.72 -35.75
CA ASP A 849 19.44 63.86 -34.66
C ASP A 849 19.18 62.49 -33.99
N ASN A 850 18.89 62.51 -32.69
CA ASN A 850 18.56 61.31 -31.92
C ASN A 850 17.10 61.39 -31.48
N ILE A 851 16.28 60.48 -31.98
CA ILE A 851 14.91 60.27 -31.49
C ILE A 851 15.02 59.36 -30.27
N ASN A 852 14.89 59.93 -29.07
CA ASN A 852 14.90 59.17 -27.82
C ASN A 852 13.50 58.64 -27.54
N LEU A 853 13.41 57.37 -27.17
CA LEU A 853 12.18 56.67 -26.81
C LEU A 853 12.36 55.99 -25.46
N SER A 854 11.42 56.19 -24.54
CA SER A 854 11.28 55.38 -23.34
C SER A 854 9.86 54.85 -23.18
N VAL A 855 9.74 53.66 -22.59
CA VAL A 855 8.49 53.00 -22.27
C VAL A 855 8.53 52.61 -20.80
N ASN A 856 7.55 53.06 -20.03
CA ASN A 856 7.38 52.81 -18.60
C ASN A 856 6.07 52.02 -18.38
N ASP A 857 6.13 51.00 -17.53
CA ASP A 857 5.01 50.09 -17.25
C ASP A 857 3.97 50.67 -16.27
N LEU A 858 4.24 51.81 -15.64
CA LEU A 858 3.45 52.42 -14.56
C LEU A 858 3.31 51.55 -13.30
N GLY A 859 4.17 50.53 -13.14
CA GLY A 859 4.07 49.52 -12.11
C GLY A 859 2.87 48.61 -12.37
N ASN A 860 2.90 47.91 -13.50
CA ASN A 860 1.97 46.82 -13.76
C ASN A 860 2.22 45.64 -12.78
N ILE A 861 1.60 44.49 -13.01
CA ILE A 861 1.31 43.50 -11.96
C ILE A 861 2.55 43.11 -11.14
N GLY A 862 2.42 43.08 -9.81
CA GLY A 862 3.39 42.43 -8.93
C GLY A 862 4.22 43.38 -8.08
N THR A 863 5.30 42.84 -7.50
CA THR A 863 6.27 43.63 -6.72
C THR A 863 7.39 44.14 -7.61
N GLY A 864 7.81 45.40 -7.40
CA GLY A 864 8.92 46.03 -8.12
C GLY A 864 8.75 47.54 -8.26
N GLY A 865 7.50 48.00 -8.39
CA GLY A 865 7.20 49.38 -8.77
C GLY A 865 7.43 49.59 -10.27
N ALA A 866 7.34 50.84 -10.72
CA ALA A 866 7.41 51.12 -12.15
C ALA A 866 8.83 50.98 -12.73
N LEU A 867 8.98 50.16 -13.77
CA LEU A 867 10.23 49.97 -14.51
C LEU A 867 10.17 50.67 -15.88
N THR A 868 11.30 50.73 -16.57
CA THR A 868 11.41 51.50 -17.83
C THR A 868 12.50 50.94 -18.73
N ALA A 869 12.16 50.71 -20.00
CA ALA A 869 13.16 50.58 -21.06
C ALA A 869 13.33 51.90 -21.81
N SER A 870 14.53 52.15 -22.30
CA SER A 870 14.85 53.33 -23.10
C SER A 870 15.90 53.03 -24.15
N GLY A 871 15.85 53.78 -25.25
CA GLY A 871 16.84 53.75 -26.31
C GLY A 871 16.68 54.94 -27.24
N PHE A 872 17.43 54.95 -28.34
CA PHE A 872 17.34 56.03 -29.33
C PHE A 872 17.52 55.52 -30.75
N ILE A 873 16.95 56.25 -31.70
CA ILE A 873 17.14 56.05 -33.14
C ILE A 873 17.93 57.24 -33.67
N ALA A 874 19.14 56.99 -34.17
CA ALA A 874 19.94 58.01 -34.85
C ALA A 874 19.40 58.24 -36.26
N VAL A 875 19.11 59.49 -36.62
CA VAL A 875 18.65 59.91 -37.94
C VAL A 875 19.67 60.88 -38.53
N ASN A 876 20.41 60.43 -39.54
CA ASN A 876 21.34 61.28 -40.28
C ASN A 876 20.57 62.15 -41.29
N VAL A 877 20.48 63.44 -41.02
CA VAL A 877 19.80 64.43 -41.86
C VAL A 877 20.81 65.04 -42.84
N THR A 878 20.67 64.70 -44.13
CA THR A 878 21.52 65.21 -45.21
C THR A 878 20.98 66.53 -45.75
N SER A 879 21.87 67.53 -45.84
CA SER A 879 21.57 68.84 -46.43
C SER A 879 21.12 68.70 -47.89
N VAL A 880 20.07 69.43 -48.26
CA VAL A 880 19.64 69.59 -49.65
C VAL A 880 20.10 70.98 -50.10
N ASN A 881 21.04 71.05 -51.05
CA ASN A 881 21.67 72.29 -51.51
C ASN A 881 20.73 73.19 -52.32
#